data_AF-A0A7Y1TF42-F1
#
_entry.id   AF-A0A7Y1TF42-F1
#
_cell.length_a   1.000
_cell.length_b   1.000
_cell.length_c   1.000
_cell.angle_alpha   90.00
_cell.angle_beta   90.00
_cell.angle_gamma   90.00
#
_symmetry.space_group_name_H-M   'P 1'
#
loop_
_entity.id
_entity.type
_entity.pdbx_description
1 polymer ?
#
loop_
_entity_poly.entity_id
_entity_poly.type
_entity_poly.pdbx_seq_one_letter_code
_entity_poly.pdbx_strand_id
1 'polypeptide(L)'
;MRNDTKKIGIIGAGVGGLIAAKTFLEEGFDCEVLERKGSLGGVWESGYHSLHLQLPKESYEFLDWPMPASFPTFPSCDQIVSYLNAYARHFRVFKKIHFHSRVDKLEKRPGDHGWIARCHDTKRGEDFERSFDFVIVCNGLYSTPQIPRFPNQDRFKGRIVHSSQFQDPEILQDTNVVVVGFGKSALDRAEEFAPIAKRVTLVFRQAHWPVPRKFLGVLDSKYMISRFMSAFMPRYLHPGKWEKRLHDYGGGLIWAYWRFMEWILRAQFRLKSAGALPSSRLERDIFTGDFVASPNIYRLIHEDEIHAEQSSIDHFTENGVQLSNGRHVDADTVVLGTGWAYDHSFLPDTFEAVRETDGLYLYRHILHPDFPRLAFVGLASTFSNSLSDHLEVRWLVALLKGEISLPDRAHMLQEIEQMKAWKRDIMPEQNSRGSLLQVHALHYHDELLRDLDIECKRKGNFVAELFGAYLPADYRDIPSVYLRKKASPSRTETAEESYPESAAAADTVTNGGGLGSSDIAAASGIDLQMEDLTAVDLRGLHLDGMDLSDRILSAADLRHASLHGCNLTGVDFAAADISGADLTSAELFNSDFTGAIMSRVDLERAFLMDANLSLAYLNGANLTGAHLSGANLTSARLNNARLVGADLSNTRLNDADLRGANLENCDLSNADLTGADLTGANLKGATLLSADFTDANITGVQFDATETCRDIRISTAHGNALFKRYAQDQAYVEEYKFNNPLRYALWKYSSNCGRSLSLWVFWCVFIAVSFSLVFHFHLGGTESFMLTELAKEPGYDPEDWAPMLYYSVVTFTTLGFGDIVPRTQEAAWWIMAEVVMGYFMLGGLITILATKLARRS
;
A
#
# COMPACT_ATOMS: atom_id res chain seq x y z
N MET A 1 9.86 25.78 24.35
CA MET A 1 9.38 27.03 23.72
C MET A 1 8.07 27.44 24.42
N ARG A 2 7.73 28.72 24.56
CA ARG A 2 6.45 29.14 25.18
C ARG A 2 5.27 28.89 24.22
N ASN A 3 4.08 28.66 24.78
CA ASN A 3 2.82 28.25 24.13
C ASN A 3 2.11 29.40 23.36
N ASP A 4 2.86 30.37 22.83
CA ASP A 4 2.34 31.60 22.20
C ASP A 4 2.44 31.60 20.66
N THR A 5 2.91 30.51 20.07
CA THR A 5 3.08 30.38 18.62
C THR A 5 1.72 30.16 17.96
N LYS A 6 1.25 31.14 17.18
CA LYS A 6 -0.05 31.05 16.49
C LYS A 6 0.09 31.06 14.97
N LYS A 7 1.08 31.78 14.44
CA LYS A 7 1.25 31.95 13.00
C LYS A 7 2.55 31.32 12.48
N ILE A 8 2.41 30.33 11.60
CA ILE A 8 3.49 29.56 10.99
C ILE A 8 3.72 30.06 9.55
N GLY A 9 4.98 30.39 9.23
CA GLY A 9 5.41 30.69 7.86
C GLY A 9 6.10 29.48 7.25
N ILE A 10 5.63 29.01 6.11
CA ILE A 10 6.21 27.87 5.39
C ILE A 10 6.83 28.37 4.10
N ILE A 11 8.12 28.11 3.89
CA ILE A 11 8.85 28.57 2.70
C ILE A 11 8.96 27.43 1.70
N GLY A 12 8.21 27.50 0.60
CA GLY A 12 8.15 26.50 -0.46
C GLY A 12 6.92 25.60 -0.40
N ALA A 13 6.26 25.39 -1.55
CA ALA A 13 5.09 24.54 -1.71
C ALA A 13 5.43 23.22 -2.45
N GLY A 14 6.61 22.67 -2.15
CA GLY A 14 6.99 21.30 -2.51
C GLY A 14 6.35 20.26 -1.60
N VAL A 15 6.82 19.00 -1.65
CA VAL A 15 6.29 17.88 -0.86
C VAL A 15 6.26 18.20 0.64
N GLY A 16 7.41 18.48 1.25
CA GLY A 16 7.48 18.83 2.67
C GLY A 16 6.66 20.08 3.05
N GLY A 17 6.54 21.06 2.15
CA GLY A 17 5.72 22.26 2.38
C GLY A 17 4.22 21.96 2.44
N LEU A 18 3.72 21.09 1.55
CA LEU A 18 2.33 20.66 1.55
C LEU A 18 2.00 19.78 2.76
N ILE A 19 2.91 18.86 3.12
CA ILE A 19 2.77 18.02 4.32
C ILE A 19 2.78 18.88 5.59
N ALA A 20 3.71 19.84 5.69
CA ALA A 20 3.77 20.79 6.79
C ALA A 20 2.47 21.60 6.90
N ALA A 21 2.03 22.24 5.83
CA ALA A 21 0.83 23.06 5.85
C ALA A 21 -0.41 22.27 6.24
N LYS A 22 -0.61 21.07 5.67
CA LYS A 22 -1.73 20.18 6.01
C LYS A 22 -1.73 19.83 7.49
N THR A 23 -0.62 19.29 7.99
CA THR A 23 -0.53 18.79 9.36
C THR A 23 -0.69 19.92 10.38
N PHE A 24 -0.07 21.08 10.14
CA PHE A 24 -0.20 22.21 11.06
C PHE A 24 -1.62 22.80 11.08
N LEU A 25 -2.32 22.83 9.94
CA LEU A 25 -3.72 23.25 9.88
C LEU A 25 -4.64 22.31 10.65
N GLU A 26 -4.45 20.99 10.52
CA GLU A 26 -5.20 19.99 11.30
C GLU A 26 -4.97 20.13 12.80
N GLU A 27 -3.77 20.55 13.19
CA GLU A 27 -3.37 20.69 14.58
C GLU A 27 -3.76 22.04 15.20
N GLY A 28 -4.47 22.88 14.44
CA GLY A 28 -5.07 24.15 14.89
C GLY A 28 -4.19 25.38 14.73
N PHE A 29 -3.08 25.30 14.00
CA PHE A 29 -2.21 26.45 13.74
C PHE A 29 -2.64 27.24 12.49
N ASP A 30 -2.48 28.56 12.50
CA ASP A 30 -2.61 29.35 11.28
C ASP A 30 -1.31 29.31 10.48
N CYS A 31 -1.42 28.99 9.19
CA CYS A 31 -0.27 28.79 8.31
C CYS A 31 -0.40 29.61 7.03
N GLU A 32 0.70 30.17 6.56
CA GLU A 32 0.85 30.71 5.20
C GLU A 32 2.04 30.03 4.51
N VAL A 33 1.85 29.63 3.26
CA VAL A 33 2.92 29.05 2.43
C VAL A 33 3.36 30.07 1.39
N LEU A 34 4.65 30.39 1.36
CA LEU A 34 5.26 31.31 0.39
C LEU A 34 5.94 30.50 -0.71
N GLU A 35 5.40 30.54 -1.93
CA GLU A 35 5.92 29.80 -3.08
C GLU A 35 6.41 30.77 -4.16
N ARG A 36 7.68 30.63 -4.54
CA ARG A 36 8.32 31.52 -5.53
C ARG A 36 7.71 31.38 -6.93
N LYS A 37 7.21 30.20 -7.30
CA LYS A 37 6.62 29.92 -8.61
C LYS A 37 5.12 30.20 -8.67
N GLY A 38 4.57 30.15 -9.88
CA GLY A 38 3.12 30.25 -10.13
C GLY A 38 2.37 28.92 -10.01
N SER A 39 3.04 27.83 -9.64
CA SER A 39 2.58 26.44 -9.73
C SER A 39 3.09 25.59 -8.57
N LEU A 40 2.38 24.50 -8.26
CA LEU A 40 2.79 23.49 -7.28
C LEU A 40 3.71 22.44 -7.89
N GLY A 41 4.45 21.75 -7.03
CA GLY A 41 5.21 20.55 -7.40
C GLY A 41 6.72 20.66 -7.17
N GLY A 42 7.23 21.85 -6.89
CA GLY A 42 8.65 22.05 -6.57
C GLY A 42 9.56 21.55 -7.69
N VAL A 43 10.35 20.50 -7.39
CA VAL A 43 11.25 19.84 -8.35
C VAL A 43 10.48 19.11 -9.46
N TRP A 44 9.30 18.58 -9.17
CA TRP A 44 8.49 17.83 -10.15
C TRP A 44 7.93 18.71 -11.26
N GLU A 45 7.61 19.96 -10.96
CA GLU A 45 7.08 20.88 -11.95
C GLU A 45 8.14 21.38 -12.93
N SER A 46 9.41 21.42 -12.52
CA SER A 46 10.55 21.74 -13.40
C SER A 46 11.32 20.50 -13.83
N GLY A 47 10.74 19.32 -13.61
CA GLY A 47 11.28 18.06 -14.09
C GLY A 47 11.30 18.04 -15.61
N TYR A 48 12.20 17.25 -16.18
CA TYR A 48 12.21 17.02 -17.61
C TYR A 48 11.27 15.91 -18.02
N HIS A 49 10.92 15.86 -19.30
CA HIS A 49 9.84 14.99 -19.79
C HIS A 49 10.07 13.51 -19.47
N SER A 50 11.31 13.02 -19.60
CA SER A 50 11.67 11.64 -19.28
C SER A 50 11.79 11.33 -17.78
N LEU A 51 11.66 12.33 -16.89
CA LEU A 51 11.79 12.13 -15.44
C LEU A 51 10.56 11.42 -14.87
N HIS A 52 10.82 10.29 -14.21
CA HIS A 52 9.84 9.49 -13.50
C HIS A 52 10.34 9.19 -12.08
N LEU A 53 9.43 8.77 -11.20
CA LEU A 53 9.81 8.23 -9.90
C LEU A 53 10.83 7.08 -10.05
N GLN A 54 11.84 7.08 -9.17
CA GLN A 54 12.90 6.07 -9.18
C GLN A 54 12.49 4.77 -8.48
N LEU A 55 11.66 4.89 -7.45
CA LEU A 55 11.08 3.79 -6.70
C LEU A 55 9.58 3.65 -7.00
N PRO A 56 8.99 2.48 -6.71
CA PRO A 56 7.55 2.28 -6.85
C PRO A 56 6.72 3.35 -6.13
N LYS A 57 5.57 3.72 -6.70
CA LYS A 57 4.68 4.78 -6.18
C LYS A 57 4.35 4.61 -4.69
N GLU A 58 4.24 3.37 -4.22
CA GLU A 58 3.93 3.03 -2.83
C GLU A 58 5.00 3.49 -1.84
N SER A 59 6.25 3.74 -2.29
CA SER A 59 7.31 4.28 -1.42
C SER A 59 7.36 5.80 -1.38
N TYR A 60 6.59 6.48 -2.24
CA TYR A 60 6.58 7.95 -2.38
C TYR A 60 5.22 8.58 -2.09
N GLU A 61 4.14 7.79 -2.04
CA GLU A 61 2.84 8.29 -1.63
C GLU A 61 2.88 8.92 -0.23
N PHE A 62 1.91 9.80 0.02
CA PHE A 62 1.72 10.41 1.33
C PHE A 62 1.02 9.44 2.25
N LEU A 63 1.35 9.55 3.52
CA LEU A 63 0.96 8.60 4.56
C LEU A 63 -0.57 8.45 4.61
N ASP A 64 -1.30 9.55 4.50
CA ASP A 64 -2.76 9.67 4.61
C ASP A 64 -3.47 9.87 3.26
N TRP A 65 -2.75 9.77 2.15
CA TRP A 65 -3.30 10.01 0.82
C TRP A 65 -2.64 9.10 -0.23
N PRO A 66 -3.12 7.86 -0.42
CA PRO A 66 -2.50 6.93 -1.36
C PRO A 66 -2.53 7.46 -2.79
N MET A 67 -1.53 7.07 -3.60
CA MET A 67 -1.57 7.42 -5.01
C MET A 67 -2.66 6.62 -5.75
N PRO A 68 -3.32 7.20 -6.78
CA PRO A 68 -4.36 6.50 -7.53
C PRO A 68 -3.90 5.15 -8.09
N ALA A 69 -4.78 4.15 -8.05
CA ALA A 69 -4.52 2.83 -8.62
C ALA A 69 -4.17 2.89 -10.12
N SER A 70 -4.75 3.86 -10.85
CA SER A 70 -4.52 4.10 -12.27
C SER A 70 -3.11 4.61 -12.62
N PHE A 71 -2.35 5.12 -11.63
CA PHE A 71 -0.98 5.54 -11.88
C PHE A 71 -0.07 4.33 -12.10
N PRO A 72 0.90 4.40 -13.04
CA PRO A 72 1.87 3.34 -13.23
C PRO A 72 2.75 3.18 -11.98
N THR A 73 3.51 2.08 -11.89
CA THR A 73 4.43 1.83 -10.78
C THR A 73 5.46 2.96 -10.59
N PHE A 74 5.90 3.57 -11.69
CA PHE A 74 6.85 4.70 -11.68
C PHE A 74 6.19 5.92 -12.35
N PRO A 75 5.39 6.71 -11.62
CA PRO A 75 4.68 7.88 -12.16
C PRO A 75 5.61 8.94 -12.78
N SER A 76 5.09 9.66 -13.78
CA SER A 76 5.76 10.80 -14.43
C SER A 76 5.64 12.09 -13.60
N CYS A 77 6.41 13.11 -13.96
CA CYS A 77 6.30 14.45 -13.35
C CYS A 77 4.87 15.00 -13.34
N ASP A 78 4.16 14.94 -14.47
CA ASP A 78 2.79 15.47 -14.58
C ASP A 78 1.82 14.75 -13.64
N GLN A 79 1.98 13.43 -13.50
CA GLN A 79 1.17 12.62 -12.59
C GLN A 79 1.44 13.00 -11.14
N ILE A 80 2.71 13.21 -10.76
CA ILE A 80 3.08 13.66 -9.42
C ILE A 80 2.56 15.08 -9.15
N VAL A 81 2.72 16.01 -10.09
CA VAL A 81 2.17 17.37 -9.95
C VAL A 81 0.65 17.34 -9.80
N SER A 82 -0.05 16.49 -10.56
CA SER A 82 -1.50 16.28 -10.44
C SER A 82 -1.90 15.74 -9.06
N TYR A 83 -1.16 14.74 -8.56
CA TYR A 83 -1.35 14.17 -7.23
C TYR A 83 -1.17 15.22 -6.11
N LEU A 84 -0.10 16.01 -6.15
CA LEU A 84 0.17 17.08 -5.18
C LEU A 84 -0.90 18.18 -5.23
N ASN A 85 -1.38 18.52 -6.43
CA ASN A 85 -2.49 19.45 -6.63
C ASN A 85 -3.80 18.92 -6.05
N ALA A 86 -4.10 17.63 -6.23
CA ALA A 86 -5.29 16.99 -5.68
C ALA A 86 -5.23 16.98 -4.14
N TYR A 87 -4.09 16.58 -3.56
CA TYR A 87 -3.84 16.61 -2.13
C TYR A 87 -4.04 18.01 -1.54
N ALA A 88 -3.39 19.02 -2.12
CA ALA A 88 -3.48 20.40 -1.62
C ALA A 88 -4.92 20.95 -1.66
N ARG A 89 -5.73 20.55 -2.65
CA ARG A 89 -7.15 20.96 -2.72
C ARG A 89 -8.02 20.21 -1.72
N HIS A 90 -7.83 18.89 -1.63
CA HIS A 90 -8.60 18.03 -0.71
C HIS A 90 -8.45 18.51 0.74
N PHE A 91 -7.22 18.70 1.20
CA PHE A 91 -6.92 19.17 2.55
C PHE A 91 -6.96 20.70 2.70
N ARG A 92 -7.54 21.42 1.73
CA ARG A 92 -7.72 22.89 1.74
C ARG A 92 -6.43 23.72 1.88
N VAL A 93 -5.25 23.10 1.78
CA VAL A 93 -3.93 23.73 1.82
C VAL A 93 -3.77 24.74 0.68
N PHE A 94 -4.32 24.47 -0.50
CA PHE A 94 -4.16 25.30 -1.70
C PHE A 94 -4.50 26.78 -1.46
N LYS A 95 -5.48 27.08 -0.59
CA LYS A 95 -5.90 28.45 -0.27
C LYS A 95 -4.93 29.21 0.63
N LYS A 96 -4.02 28.50 1.31
CA LYS A 96 -2.98 29.06 2.17
C LYS A 96 -1.68 29.37 1.41
N ILE A 97 -1.63 29.08 0.11
CA ILE A 97 -0.44 29.22 -0.71
C ILE A 97 -0.45 30.57 -1.43
N HIS A 98 0.59 31.34 -1.18
CA HIS A 98 0.89 32.57 -1.88
C HIS A 98 1.90 32.28 -2.98
N PHE A 99 1.38 32.02 -4.18
CA PHE A 99 2.20 31.88 -5.38
C PHE A 99 2.91 33.18 -5.73
N HIS A 100 3.95 33.07 -6.55
CA HIS A 100 4.81 34.18 -6.97
C HIS A 100 5.52 34.91 -5.82
N SER A 101 5.50 34.37 -4.60
CA SER A 101 6.06 34.99 -3.41
C SER A 101 7.45 34.43 -3.11
N ARG A 102 8.50 35.03 -3.70
CA ARG A 102 9.88 34.63 -3.44
C ARG A 102 10.36 35.26 -2.13
N VAL A 103 10.91 34.47 -1.21
CA VAL A 103 11.53 35.00 0.01
C VAL A 103 12.98 35.37 -0.29
N ASP A 104 13.31 36.66 -0.17
CA ASP A 104 14.64 37.18 -0.45
C ASP A 104 15.50 37.28 0.81
N LYS A 105 14.87 37.52 1.98
CA LYS A 105 15.58 37.59 3.25
C LYS A 105 14.68 37.23 4.43
N LEU A 106 15.23 36.50 5.39
CA LEU A 106 14.63 36.18 6.67
C LEU A 106 15.39 36.88 7.79
N GLU A 107 14.68 37.67 8.59
CA GLU A 107 15.26 38.46 9.67
C GLU A 107 14.55 38.19 11.00
N LYS A 108 15.28 38.23 12.12
CA LYS A 108 14.67 38.11 13.45
C LYS A 108 13.79 39.34 13.71
N ARG A 109 12.58 39.12 14.22
CA ARG A 109 11.65 40.19 14.57
C ARG A 109 12.23 41.00 15.74
N PRO A 110 12.34 42.34 15.65
CA PRO A 110 12.87 43.15 16.75
C PRO A 110 12.02 43.02 18.02
N GLY A 111 12.66 42.77 19.17
CA GLY A 111 12.00 42.71 20.48
C GLY A 111 11.18 41.45 20.77
N ASP A 112 11.18 40.47 19.86
CA ASP A 112 10.43 39.21 19.96
C ASP A 112 11.29 38.03 19.41
N HIS A 113 10.79 36.81 19.55
CA HIS A 113 11.44 35.59 19.08
C HIS A 113 10.95 35.12 17.69
N GLY A 114 10.04 35.87 17.05
CA GLY A 114 9.52 35.56 15.71
C GLY A 114 10.45 35.99 14.57
N TRP A 115 9.95 35.83 13.34
CA TRP A 115 10.66 36.07 12.09
C TRP A 115 9.89 37.00 11.15
N ILE A 116 10.61 37.78 10.37
CA ILE A 116 10.10 38.61 9.27
C ILE A 116 10.71 38.09 7.97
N ALA A 117 9.86 37.70 7.03
CA ALA A 117 10.22 37.34 5.67
C ALA A 117 10.02 38.55 4.74
N ARG A 118 11.12 39.07 4.19
CA ARG A 118 11.10 40.02 3.08
C ARG A 118 10.93 39.24 1.79
N CYS A 119 9.86 39.56 1.08
CA CYS A 119 9.42 38.81 -0.09
C CYS A 119 9.35 39.72 -1.31
N HIS A 120 9.51 39.13 -2.48
CA HIS A 120 9.36 39.76 -3.78
C HIS A 120 8.29 39.01 -4.59
N ASP A 121 7.25 39.73 -5.03
CA ASP A 121 6.24 39.20 -5.94
C ASP A 121 6.83 39.08 -7.35
N THR A 122 7.19 37.87 -7.75
CA THR A 122 7.81 37.57 -9.05
C THR A 122 6.92 37.86 -10.26
N LYS A 123 5.62 38.07 -10.07
CA LYS A 123 4.67 38.39 -11.14
C LYS A 123 4.44 39.90 -11.26
N ARG A 124 4.35 40.60 -10.13
CA ARG A 124 4.09 42.05 -10.09
C ARG A 124 5.35 42.90 -10.01
N GLY A 125 6.47 42.33 -9.57
CA GLY A 125 7.72 43.04 -9.33
C GLY A 125 7.70 43.93 -8.08
N GLU A 126 6.86 43.60 -7.09
CA GLU A 126 6.65 44.40 -5.88
C GLU A 126 7.22 43.69 -4.64
N ASP A 127 7.87 44.45 -3.76
CA ASP A 127 8.37 43.93 -2.49
C ASP A 127 7.30 44.02 -1.39
N PHE A 128 7.23 43.01 -0.53
CA PHE A 128 6.33 42.99 0.62
C PHE A 128 6.93 42.21 1.79
N GLU A 129 6.37 42.41 2.98
CA GLU A 129 6.81 41.72 4.19
C GLU A 129 5.71 40.80 4.75
N ARG A 130 6.14 39.72 5.39
CA ARG A 130 5.30 38.81 6.17
C ARG A 130 5.98 38.50 7.50
N SER A 131 5.17 38.41 8.54
CA SER A 131 5.64 38.19 9.90
C SER A 131 5.07 36.89 10.45
N PHE A 132 5.94 36.07 11.05
CA PHE A 132 5.62 34.72 11.52
C PHE A 132 6.22 34.47 12.90
N ASP A 133 5.52 33.71 13.73
CA ASP A 133 6.03 33.35 15.06
C ASP A 133 7.03 32.20 14.97
N PHE A 134 6.84 31.32 13.98
CA PHE A 134 7.72 30.21 13.65
C PHE A 134 7.82 30.05 12.14
N VAL A 135 8.99 29.67 11.64
CA VAL A 135 9.24 29.47 10.20
C VAL A 135 9.73 28.06 9.94
N ILE A 136 9.13 27.42 8.93
CA ILE A 136 9.52 26.11 8.42
C ILE A 136 10.04 26.29 7.00
N VAL A 137 11.30 25.90 6.78
CA VAL A 137 11.97 25.99 5.49
C VAL A 137 11.81 24.67 4.76
N CYS A 138 11.08 24.70 3.64
CA CYS A 138 10.74 23.55 2.79
C CYS A 138 11.19 23.76 1.33
N ASN A 139 12.29 24.50 1.11
CA ASN A 139 12.75 24.89 -0.22
C ASN A 139 13.54 23.79 -0.97
N GLY A 140 13.78 22.64 -0.33
CA GLY A 140 14.39 21.46 -0.91
C GLY A 140 15.90 21.59 -1.18
N LEU A 141 16.55 20.44 -1.43
CA LEU A 141 18.01 20.34 -1.65
C LEU A 141 18.47 20.75 -3.06
N TYR A 142 17.56 20.70 -4.04
CA TYR A 142 17.87 20.83 -5.47
C TYR A 142 17.35 22.16 -6.02
N SER A 143 17.95 23.26 -5.56
CA SER A 143 17.40 24.61 -5.78
C SER A 143 18.12 25.39 -6.88
N THR A 144 19.45 25.36 -6.88
CA THR A 144 20.29 26.12 -7.82
C THR A 144 21.16 25.18 -8.65
N PRO A 145 21.07 25.20 -9.99
CA PRO A 145 21.92 24.39 -10.86
C PRO A 145 23.42 24.63 -10.60
N GLN A 146 24.21 23.56 -10.43
CA GLN A 146 25.67 23.71 -10.38
C GLN A 146 26.24 23.70 -11.80
N ILE A 147 26.67 24.86 -12.27
CA ILE A 147 27.26 25.04 -13.60
C ILE A 147 28.76 25.32 -13.41
N PRO A 148 29.64 24.31 -13.50
CA PRO A 148 31.08 24.53 -13.43
C PRO A 148 31.56 25.38 -14.61
N ARG A 149 32.57 26.22 -14.37
CA ARG A 149 33.26 26.96 -15.43
C ARG A 149 34.41 26.13 -15.97
N PHE A 150 34.50 26.05 -17.29
CA PHE A 150 35.57 25.32 -17.98
C PHE A 150 36.47 26.30 -18.75
N PRO A 151 37.77 26.00 -18.89
CA PRO A 151 38.67 26.79 -19.73
C PRO A 151 38.17 26.85 -21.18
N ASN A 152 38.29 28.02 -21.81
CA ASN A 152 37.91 28.30 -23.20
C ASN A 152 36.43 28.07 -23.56
N GLN A 153 35.53 27.94 -22.58
CA GLN A 153 34.09 27.70 -22.83
C GLN A 153 33.43 28.80 -23.67
N ASP A 154 33.96 30.02 -23.63
CA ASP A 154 33.55 31.19 -24.41
C ASP A 154 33.87 31.06 -25.91
N ARG A 155 34.82 30.19 -26.28
CA ARG A 155 35.18 29.91 -27.68
C ARG A 155 34.25 28.88 -28.34
N PHE A 156 33.49 28.14 -27.55
CA PHE A 156 32.59 27.10 -28.04
C PHE A 156 31.43 27.71 -28.82
N LYS A 157 31.25 27.30 -30.08
CA LYS A 157 30.17 27.81 -30.94
C LYS A 157 28.83 27.11 -30.72
N GLY A 158 28.86 25.97 -30.04
CA GLY A 158 27.68 25.19 -29.69
C GLY A 158 26.98 25.68 -28.42
N ARG A 159 26.06 24.87 -27.90
CA ARG A 159 25.25 25.21 -26.71
C ARG A 159 25.79 24.52 -25.46
N ILE A 160 25.91 25.28 -24.37
CA ILE A 160 26.22 24.72 -23.04
C ILE A 160 25.02 24.97 -22.13
N VAL A 161 24.46 23.92 -21.56
CA VAL A 161 23.19 24.00 -20.82
C VAL A 161 23.16 23.02 -19.66
N HIS A 162 22.61 23.42 -18.51
CA HIS A 162 22.39 22.49 -17.42
C HIS A 162 21.22 21.54 -17.74
N SER A 163 21.27 20.30 -17.26
CA SER A 163 20.22 19.31 -17.48
C SER A 163 18.80 19.85 -17.26
N SER A 164 18.54 20.54 -16.13
CA SER A 164 17.22 21.13 -15.83
C SER A 164 16.74 22.25 -16.76
N GLN A 165 17.62 22.86 -17.54
CA GLN A 165 17.30 23.95 -18.47
C GLN A 165 17.05 23.44 -19.90
N PHE A 166 17.22 22.13 -20.12
CA PHE A 166 17.05 21.51 -21.42
C PHE A 166 15.67 20.86 -21.53
N GLN A 167 14.78 21.46 -22.34
CA GLN A 167 13.35 21.09 -22.42
C GLN A 167 12.91 20.54 -23.78
N ASP A 168 13.67 20.80 -24.85
CA ASP A 168 13.30 20.42 -26.22
C ASP A 168 14.38 19.51 -26.83
N PRO A 169 14.18 18.18 -26.80
CA PRO A 169 15.09 17.22 -27.40
C PRO A 169 15.15 17.28 -28.93
N GLU A 170 14.15 17.84 -29.63
CA GLU A 170 14.13 17.86 -31.11
C GLU A 170 15.26 18.71 -31.69
N ILE A 171 15.73 19.71 -30.92
CA ILE A 171 16.90 20.54 -31.27
C ILE A 171 18.17 19.68 -31.43
N LEU A 172 18.20 18.47 -30.87
CA LEU A 172 19.37 17.58 -30.94
C LEU A 172 19.42 16.75 -32.22
N GLN A 173 18.39 16.79 -33.07
CA GLN A 173 18.34 16.01 -34.31
C GLN A 173 19.60 16.24 -35.15
N ASP A 174 20.27 15.15 -35.52
CA ASP A 174 21.50 15.14 -36.32
C ASP A 174 22.72 15.88 -35.70
N THR A 175 22.68 16.20 -34.40
CA THR A 175 23.77 16.87 -33.66
C THR A 175 24.60 15.91 -32.80
N ASN A 176 25.85 16.28 -32.50
CA ASN A 176 26.71 15.59 -31.53
C ASN A 176 26.49 16.17 -30.13
N VAL A 177 26.18 15.31 -29.16
CA VAL A 177 25.82 15.71 -27.80
C VAL A 177 26.81 15.13 -26.81
N VAL A 178 27.38 15.98 -25.96
CA VAL A 178 28.19 15.57 -24.81
C VAL A 178 27.38 15.77 -23.54
N VAL A 179 27.14 14.69 -22.79
CA VAL A 179 26.50 14.74 -21.48
C VAL A 179 27.57 14.60 -20.41
N VAL A 180 27.65 15.55 -19.47
CA VAL A 180 28.69 15.59 -18.44
C VAL A 180 28.12 15.15 -17.09
N GLY A 181 28.75 14.14 -16.48
CA GLY A 181 28.40 13.61 -15.16
C GLY A 181 27.96 12.14 -15.21
N PHE A 182 27.80 11.53 -14.02
CA PHE A 182 27.33 10.15 -13.85
C PHE A 182 26.20 10.04 -12.81
N GLY A 183 25.53 11.14 -12.50
CA GLY A 183 24.34 11.14 -11.65
C GLY A 183 23.09 10.77 -12.45
N LYS A 184 21.96 10.55 -11.75
CA LYS A 184 20.67 10.19 -12.37
C LYS A 184 20.30 11.08 -13.55
N SER A 185 20.37 12.39 -13.40
CA SER A 185 20.01 13.33 -14.46
C SER A 185 20.94 13.28 -15.67
N ALA A 186 22.23 12.95 -15.51
CA ALA A 186 23.13 12.76 -16.64
C ALA A 186 22.74 11.50 -17.43
N LEU A 187 22.48 10.40 -16.73
CA LEU A 187 22.15 9.11 -17.35
C LEU A 187 20.79 9.14 -18.05
N ASP A 188 19.76 9.70 -17.40
CA ASP A 188 18.44 9.85 -18.04
C ASP A 188 18.51 10.67 -19.32
N ARG A 189 19.32 11.73 -19.33
CA ARG A 189 19.49 12.56 -20.52
C ARG A 189 20.28 11.88 -21.60
N ALA A 190 21.33 11.15 -21.24
CA ALA A 190 22.03 10.32 -22.22
C ALA A 190 21.08 9.30 -22.87
N GLU A 191 20.21 8.66 -22.07
CA GLU A 191 19.19 7.73 -22.56
C GLU A 191 18.11 8.42 -23.42
N GLU A 192 17.61 9.59 -22.99
CA GLU A 192 16.60 10.37 -23.73
C GLU A 192 17.14 10.87 -25.08
N PHE A 193 18.42 11.22 -25.15
CA PHE A 193 19.03 11.80 -26.35
C PHE A 193 19.56 10.75 -27.33
N ALA A 194 19.88 9.54 -26.86
CA ALA A 194 20.43 8.47 -27.70
C ALA A 194 19.62 8.18 -28.98
N PRO A 195 18.27 8.09 -28.95
CA PRO A 195 17.50 7.83 -30.17
C PRO A 195 17.32 9.04 -31.10
N ILE A 196 17.74 10.24 -30.70
CA ILE A 196 17.46 11.51 -31.42
C ILE A 196 18.75 12.13 -31.98
N ALA A 197 19.80 12.18 -31.17
CA ALA A 197 21.06 12.78 -31.53
C ALA A 197 21.83 11.91 -32.52
N LYS A 198 22.70 12.52 -33.33
CA LYS A 198 23.62 11.79 -34.21
C LYS A 198 24.61 10.93 -33.42
N ARG A 199 25.05 11.44 -32.26
CA ARG A 199 25.95 10.75 -31.34
C ARG A 199 25.80 11.33 -29.94
N VAL A 200 25.74 10.46 -28.94
CA VAL A 200 25.78 10.84 -27.53
C VAL A 200 27.08 10.34 -26.90
N THR A 201 27.84 11.24 -26.28
CA THR A 201 29.02 10.90 -25.49
C THR A 201 28.79 11.26 -24.02
N LEU A 202 28.83 10.26 -23.14
CA LEU A 202 28.71 10.45 -21.69
C LEU A 202 30.11 10.60 -21.08
N VAL A 203 30.47 11.81 -20.63
CA VAL A 203 31.78 12.12 -20.04
C VAL A 203 31.67 12.21 -18.53
N PHE A 204 32.43 11.38 -17.80
CA PHE A 204 32.37 11.33 -16.35
C PHE A 204 33.73 11.02 -15.70
N ARG A 205 33.96 11.59 -14.50
CA ARG A 205 35.21 11.35 -13.75
C ARG A 205 35.20 10.02 -13.00
N GLN A 206 34.07 9.72 -12.39
CA GLN A 206 33.86 8.55 -11.54
C GLN A 206 32.54 7.92 -11.91
N ALA A 207 32.55 6.59 -12.10
CA ALA A 207 31.33 5.80 -12.19
C ALA A 207 30.83 5.47 -10.79
N HIS A 208 29.53 5.27 -10.67
CA HIS A 208 28.86 4.88 -9.44
C HIS A 208 28.20 3.51 -9.60
N TRP A 209 28.00 2.83 -8.48
CA TRP A 209 27.32 1.55 -8.45
C TRP A 209 25.82 1.72 -8.72
N PRO A 210 25.28 1.13 -9.80
CA PRO A 210 23.87 1.27 -10.11
C PRO A 210 22.99 0.45 -9.15
N VAL A 211 21.90 1.04 -8.69
CA VAL A 211 20.84 0.28 -8.00
C VAL A 211 19.87 -0.27 -9.05
N PRO A 212 19.70 -1.60 -9.19
CA PRO A 212 18.74 -2.15 -10.14
C PRO A 212 17.31 -2.02 -9.60
N ARG A 213 16.31 -1.85 -10.47
CA ARG A 213 14.89 -2.00 -10.08
C ARG A 213 14.60 -3.36 -9.46
N LYS A 214 15.27 -4.41 -9.96
CA LYS A 214 15.23 -5.76 -9.41
C LYS A 214 16.63 -6.37 -9.35
N PHE A 215 17.06 -6.77 -8.16
CA PHE A 215 18.27 -7.58 -7.98
C PHE A 215 18.01 -8.99 -8.53
N LEU A 216 18.90 -9.45 -9.42
CA LEU A 216 18.80 -10.76 -10.11
C LEU A 216 17.46 -10.99 -10.84
N GLY A 217 16.73 -9.91 -11.17
CA GLY A 217 15.41 -9.99 -11.80
C GLY A 217 14.25 -10.38 -10.87
N VAL A 218 14.51 -10.63 -9.57
CA VAL A 218 13.52 -11.16 -8.61
C VAL A 218 13.22 -10.16 -7.51
N LEU A 219 14.23 -9.69 -6.78
CA LEU A 219 14.04 -8.89 -5.57
C LEU A 219 13.96 -7.39 -5.90
N ASP A 220 12.82 -6.78 -5.62
CA ASP A 220 12.58 -5.36 -5.88
C ASP A 220 13.49 -4.44 -5.04
N SER A 221 13.93 -3.30 -5.61
CA SER A 221 14.78 -2.35 -4.89
C SER A 221 14.14 -1.76 -3.64
N LYS A 222 12.80 -1.76 -3.52
CA LYS A 222 12.12 -1.28 -2.30
C LYS A 222 12.53 -2.02 -1.03
N TYR A 223 13.00 -3.27 -1.13
CA TYR A 223 13.47 -4.05 0.01
C TYR A 223 14.81 -3.56 0.59
N MET A 224 15.48 -2.62 -0.10
CA MET A 224 16.61 -1.87 0.46
C MET A 224 16.21 -1.07 1.71
N ILE A 225 14.92 -0.72 1.85
CA ILE A 225 14.35 -0.04 3.01
C ILE A 225 13.82 -1.09 4.01
N SER A 226 14.71 -1.95 4.52
CA SER A 226 14.38 -2.98 5.53
C SER A 226 15.36 -2.91 6.70
N ARG A 227 14.96 -3.45 7.86
CA ARG A 227 15.84 -3.52 9.04
C ARG A 227 17.09 -4.35 8.77
N PHE A 228 16.94 -5.44 7.99
CA PHE A 228 18.07 -6.26 7.56
C PHE A 228 19.07 -5.44 6.74
N MET A 229 18.61 -4.71 5.72
CA MET A 229 19.48 -3.88 4.91
C MET A 229 20.14 -2.78 5.74
N SER A 230 19.38 -2.09 6.60
CA SER A 230 19.90 -1.03 7.47
C SER A 230 20.99 -1.55 8.42
N ALA A 231 20.83 -2.75 8.99
CA ALA A 231 21.82 -3.35 9.88
C ALA A 231 23.15 -3.71 9.21
N PHE A 232 23.15 -3.95 7.89
CA PHE A 232 24.34 -4.29 7.10
C PHE A 232 25.06 -3.05 6.54
N MET A 233 24.48 -1.86 6.70
CA MET A 233 25.12 -0.59 6.34
C MET A 233 26.27 -0.25 7.28
N PRO A 234 27.20 0.63 6.87
CA PRO A 234 28.15 1.23 7.81
C PRO A 234 27.44 1.69 9.07
N ARG A 235 28.00 1.33 10.22
CA ARG A 235 27.36 1.46 11.53
C ARG A 235 26.71 2.82 11.74
N TYR A 236 25.44 2.84 12.12
CA TYR A 236 24.72 4.09 12.40
C TYR A 236 25.26 4.79 13.64
N LEU A 237 24.99 6.10 13.79
CA LEU A 237 25.46 6.91 14.93
C LEU A 237 24.96 6.36 16.28
N HIS A 238 23.69 5.95 16.33
CA HIS A 238 23.04 5.38 17.51
C HIS A 238 22.57 3.95 17.22
N PRO A 239 23.51 2.99 17.08
CA PRO A 239 23.19 1.66 16.60
C PRO A 239 22.45 0.86 17.67
N GLY A 240 21.52 0.02 17.24
CA GLY A 240 20.81 -0.90 18.14
C GLY A 240 21.75 -1.92 18.79
N LYS A 241 21.32 -2.57 19.88
CA LYS A 241 22.13 -3.59 20.58
C LYS A 241 22.59 -4.73 19.65
N TRP A 242 21.72 -5.15 18.74
CA TRP A 242 22.00 -6.21 17.79
C TRP A 242 22.92 -5.77 16.65
N GLU A 243 22.66 -4.60 16.07
CA GLU A 243 23.53 -3.99 15.06
C GLU A 243 24.95 -3.79 15.60
N LYS A 244 25.08 -3.26 16.83
CA LYS A 244 26.37 -3.14 17.51
C LYS A 244 27.11 -4.48 17.57
N ARG A 245 26.45 -5.56 18.01
CA ARG A 245 27.06 -6.91 18.05
C ARG A 245 27.43 -7.44 16.66
N LEU A 246 26.58 -7.19 15.65
CA LEU A 246 26.85 -7.60 14.27
C LEU A 246 28.11 -6.91 13.73
N HIS A 247 28.30 -5.62 14.00
CA HIS A 247 29.49 -4.88 13.58
C HIS A 247 30.73 -5.23 14.41
N ASP A 248 30.58 -5.44 15.73
CA ASP A 248 31.70 -5.74 16.63
C ASP A 248 32.29 -7.15 16.39
N TYR A 249 31.46 -8.16 16.05
CA TYR A 249 31.89 -9.55 15.91
C TYR A 249 31.65 -10.16 14.51
N GLY A 250 30.75 -9.59 13.72
CA GLY A 250 30.33 -10.10 12.41
C GLY A 250 30.97 -9.39 11.22
N GLY A 251 32.08 -8.67 11.40
CA GLY A 251 32.73 -7.92 10.33
C GLY A 251 33.06 -8.74 9.07
N GLY A 252 33.42 -10.02 9.23
CA GLY A 252 33.63 -10.93 8.09
C GLY A 252 32.35 -11.22 7.29
N LEU A 253 31.20 -11.30 7.97
CA LEU A 253 29.90 -11.50 7.33
C LEU A 253 29.45 -10.25 6.57
N ILE A 254 29.57 -9.07 7.19
CA ILE A 254 29.26 -7.78 6.54
C ILE A 254 30.14 -7.61 5.30
N TRP A 255 31.44 -7.87 5.43
CA TRP A 255 32.37 -7.83 4.31
C TRP A 255 31.93 -8.77 3.18
N ALA A 256 31.64 -10.04 3.51
CA ALA A 256 31.22 -11.03 2.52
C ALA A 256 29.93 -10.61 1.79
N TYR A 257 28.96 -10.06 2.52
CA TYR A 257 27.72 -9.50 1.96
C TYR A 257 28.01 -8.41 0.92
N TRP A 258 28.82 -7.41 1.26
CA TRP A 258 29.13 -6.32 0.33
C TRP A 258 29.92 -6.78 -0.89
N ARG A 259 30.86 -7.71 -0.71
CA ARG A 259 31.58 -8.31 -1.85
C ARG A 259 30.64 -9.10 -2.77
N PHE A 260 29.68 -9.80 -2.19
CA PHE A 260 28.66 -10.54 -2.94
C PHE A 260 27.75 -9.59 -3.72
N MET A 261 27.30 -8.48 -3.11
CA MET A 261 26.51 -7.45 -3.80
C MET A 261 27.31 -6.79 -4.94
N GLU A 262 28.57 -6.44 -4.73
CA GLU A 262 29.45 -5.94 -5.80
C GLU A 262 29.57 -6.93 -6.96
N TRP A 263 29.69 -8.23 -6.65
CA TRP A 263 29.76 -9.28 -7.67
C TRP A 263 28.46 -9.36 -8.48
N ILE A 264 27.30 -9.33 -7.82
CA ILE A 264 25.99 -9.30 -8.49
C ILE A 264 25.90 -8.10 -9.42
N LEU A 265 26.15 -6.89 -8.93
CA LEU A 265 26.00 -5.67 -9.71
C LEU A 265 26.98 -5.61 -10.90
N ARG A 266 28.24 -6.05 -10.70
CA ARG A 266 29.22 -6.18 -11.78
C ARG A 266 28.74 -7.11 -12.89
N ALA A 267 28.15 -8.24 -12.52
CA ALA A 267 27.66 -9.23 -13.46
C ALA A 267 26.38 -8.75 -14.17
N GLN A 268 25.39 -8.28 -13.41
CA GLN A 268 24.07 -7.88 -13.91
C GLN A 268 24.16 -6.73 -14.93
N PHE A 269 25.02 -5.75 -14.68
CA PHE A 269 25.19 -4.59 -15.58
C PHE A 269 26.41 -4.69 -16.51
N ARG A 270 27.22 -5.74 -16.37
CA ARG A 270 28.48 -5.94 -17.11
C ARG A 270 29.39 -4.69 -17.06
N LEU A 271 29.54 -4.11 -15.87
CA LEU A 271 30.16 -2.79 -15.66
C LEU A 271 31.56 -2.64 -16.27
N LYS A 272 32.35 -3.73 -16.27
CA LYS A 272 33.69 -3.72 -16.87
C LYS A 272 33.65 -3.53 -18.39
N SER A 273 32.71 -4.16 -19.10
CA SER A 273 32.60 -3.98 -20.55
C SER A 273 31.95 -2.65 -20.93
N ALA A 274 31.13 -2.08 -20.03
CA ALA A 274 30.56 -0.75 -20.20
C ALA A 274 31.57 0.40 -19.96
N GLY A 275 32.82 0.11 -19.57
CA GLY A 275 33.80 1.15 -19.21
C GLY A 275 33.41 1.98 -17.99
N ALA A 276 32.47 1.49 -17.17
CA ALA A 276 31.85 2.22 -16.06
C ALA A 276 31.97 1.44 -14.74
N LEU A 277 33.12 0.81 -14.50
CA LEU A 277 33.38 0.11 -13.25
C LEU A 277 33.79 1.13 -12.15
N PRO A 278 33.03 1.26 -11.05
CA PRO A 278 33.37 2.19 -9.98
C PRO A 278 34.71 1.86 -9.31
N SER A 279 35.46 2.90 -8.93
CA SER A 279 36.71 2.76 -8.18
C SER A 279 36.50 2.69 -6.66
N SER A 280 35.38 3.22 -6.17
CA SER A 280 34.94 3.15 -4.78
C SER A 280 34.28 1.80 -4.47
N ARG A 281 34.33 1.40 -3.19
CA ARG A 281 33.58 0.24 -2.72
C ARG A 281 32.09 0.58 -2.60
N LEU A 282 31.24 -0.41 -2.86
CA LEU A 282 29.77 -0.23 -2.85
C LEU A 282 29.26 0.32 -1.52
N GLU A 283 29.74 -0.18 -0.39
CA GLU A 283 29.31 0.27 0.95
C GLU A 283 29.62 1.75 1.25
N ARG A 284 30.54 2.37 0.50
CA ARG A 284 30.82 3.81 0.59
C ARG A 284 30.11 4.61 -0.49
N ASP A 285 30.03 4.03 -1.69
CA ASP A 285 29.49 4.71 -2.87
C ASP A 285 27.97 4.85 -2.81
N ILE A 286 27.27 3.99 -2.06
CA ILE A 286 25.82 4.06 -1.87
C ILE A 286 25.39 5.49 -1.48
N PHE A 287 26.11 6.16 -0.58
CA PHE A 287 25.81 7.53 -0.16
C PHE A 287 26.02 8.64 -1.21
N THR A 288 26.58 8.34 -2.38
CA THR A 288 26.84 9.29 -3.49
C THR A 288 26.19 8.88 -4.80
N GLY A 289 26.01 7.57 -5.00
CA GLY A 289 25.62 6.92 -6.24
C GLY A 289 24.20 6.38 -6.25
N ASP A 290 23.37 6.71 -5.24
CA ASP A 290 22.01 6.22 -5.03
C ASP A 290 21.02 6.67 -6.12
N PHE A 291 21.21 6.15 -7.32
CA PHE A 291 20.22 6.23 -8.38
C PHE A 291 19.79 4.83 -8.79
N VAL A 292 18.48 4.68 -8.95
CA VAL A 292 17.93 3.48 -9.57
C VAL A 292 18.19 3.59 -11.07
N ALA A 293 19.08 2.74 -11.58
CA ALA A 293 19.44 2.74 -12.98
C ALA A 293 18.20 2.41 -13.83
N SER A 294 18.01 3.18 -14.90
CA SER A 294 17.03 2.83 -15.91
C SER A 294 17.37 1.46 -16.52
N PRO A 295 16.36 0.64 -16.90
CA PRO A 295 16.61 -0.65 -17.53
C PRO A 295 17.45 -0.57 -18.82
N ASN A 296 17.43 0.56 -19.55
CA ASN A 296 18.05 0.64 -20.88
C ASN A 296 19.46 1.23 -20.89
N ILE A 297 19.85 2.06 -19.90
CA ILE A 297 21.09 2.84 -19.98
C ILE A 297 22.33 1.99 -20.29
N TYR A 298 22.51 0.86 -19.59
CA TYR A 298 23.65 -0.02 -19.84
C TYR A 298 23.53 -0.78 -21.16
N ARG A 299 22.31 -1.12 -21.60
CA ARG A 299 22.07 -1.73 -22.92
C ARG A 299 22.56 -0.78 -24.02
N LEU A 300 22.17 0.49 -23.96
CA LEU A 300 22.57 1.52 -24.93
C LEU A 300 24.09 1.76 -24.94
N ILE A 301 24.75 1.67 -23.78
CA ILE A 301 26.22 1.73 -23.71
C ILE A 301 26.86 0.49 -24.38
N HIS A 302 26.33 -0.72 -24.15
CA HIS A 302 26.89 -1.94 -24.76
C HIS A 302 26.62 -2.03 -26.28
N GLU A 303 25.57 -1.38 -26.76
CA GLU A 303 25.20 -1.30 -28.18
C GLU A 303 25.90 -0.14 -28.91
N ASP A 304 26.75 0.64 -28.21
CA ASP A 304 27.48 1.80 -28.73
C ASP A 304 26.58 2.96 -29.22
N GLU A 305 25.31 2.99 -28.78
CA GLU A 305 24.42 4.14 -28.97
C GLU A 305 24.79 5.30 -28.03
N ILE A 306 25.36 4.99 -26.86
CA ILE A 306 25.94 5.95 -25.93
C ILE A 306 27.42 5.62 -25.71
N HIS A 307 28.31 6.50 -26.17
CA HIS A 307 29.74 6.34 -25.94
C HIS A 307 30.11 6.80 -24.52
N ALA A 308 30.40 5.85 -23.62
CA ALA A 308 30.84 6.13 -22.26
C ALA A 308 32.34 6.45 -22.21
N GLU A 309 32.69 7.61 -21.64
CA GLU A 309 34.07 8.10 -21.58
C GLU A 309 34.44 8.53 -20.15
N GLN A 310 35.22 7.69 -19.46
CA GLN A 310 35.70 7.99 -18.12
C GLN A 310 36.89 8.97 -18.18
N SER A 311 36.59 10.27 -18.19
CA SER A 311 37.58 11.36 -18.26
C SER A 311 37.00 12.67 -17.68
N SER A 312 37.74 13.77 -17.81
CA SER A 312 37.27 15.11 -17.50
C SER A 312 37.50 16.04 -18.69
N ILE A 313 36.64 17.04 -18.85
CA ILE A 313 36.89 18.13 -19.79
C ILE A 313 38.11 18.91 -19.28
N ASP A 314 39.15 19.00 -20.10
CA ASP A 314 40.32 19.83 -19.87
C ASP A 314 40.02 21.28 -20.31
N HIS A 315 39.58 21.45 -21.56
CA HIS A 315 39.13 22.73 -22.09
C HIS A 315 38.15 22.56 -23.26
N PHE A 316 37.42 23.63 -23.56
CA PHE A 316 36.57 23.71 -24.76
C PHE A 316 37.37 24.15 -25.98
N THR A 317 36.94 23.67 -27.14
CA THR A 317 37.39 24.13 -28.46
C THR A 317 36.23 24.81 -29.17
N GLU A 318 36.43 25.26 -30.42
CA GLU A 318 35.34 25.89 -31.17
C GLU A 318 34.17 24.93 -31.49
N ASN A 319 34.46 23.64 -31.70
CA ASN A 319 33.49 22.65 -32.21
C ASN A 319 33.36 21.40 -31.32
N GLY A 320 33.82 21.46 -30.07
CA GLY A 320 33.84 20.29 -29.19
C GLY A 320 34.61 20.52 -27.90
N VAL A 321 34.92 19.42 -27.21
CA VAL A 321 35.66 19.40 -25.94
C VAL A 321 36.93 18.59 -26.06
N GLN A 322 38.02 19.11 -25.48
CA GLN A 322 39.26 18.38 -25.27
C GLN A 322 39.21 17.71 -23.90
N LEU A 323 39.45 16.40 -23.85
CA LEU A 323 39.45 15.63 -22.62
C LEU A 323 40.87 15.51 -22.04
N SER A 324 40.94 15.29 -20.72
CA SER A 324 42.21 15.18 -19.97
C SER A 324 43.03 13.95 -20.34
N ASN A 325 42.42 12.95 -20.97
CA ASN A 325 43.14 11.80 -21.54
C ASN A 325 43.72 12.06 -22.94
N GLY A 326 43.60 13.28 -23.47
CA GLY A 326 44.13 13.68 -24.78
C GLY A 326 43.16 13.47 -25.95
N ARG A 327 41.99 12.87 -25.74
CA ARG A 327 40.98 12.68 -26.79
C ARG A 327 40.18 13.96 -27.04
N HIS A 328 39.98 14.27 -28.33
CA HIS A 328 39.03 15.29 -28.76
C HIS A 328 37.64 14.66 -29.00
N VAL A 329 36.58 15.34 -28.55
CA VAL A 329 35.19 14.93 -28.78
C VAL A 329 34.42 16.08 -29.41
N ASP A 330 33.96 15.89 -30.65
CA ASP A 330 33.10 16.84 -31.34
C ASP A 330 31.77 17.00 -30.58
N ALA A 331 31.32 18.24 -30.41
CA ALA A 331 30.07 18.53 -29.71
C ALA A 331 29.42 19.78 -30.30
N ASP A 332 28.12 19.68 -30.58
CA ASP A 332 27.26 20.80 -30.93
C ASP A 332 26.49 21.29 -29.69
N THR A 333 26.20 20.36 -28.76
CA THR A 333 25.57 20.65 -27.47
C THR A 333 26.27 19.91 -26.33
N VAL A 334 26.55 20.63 -25.24
CA VAL A 334 27.07 20.08 -23.99
C VAL A 334 26.01 20.24 -22.90
N VAL A 335 25.52 19.11 -22.39
CA VAL A 335 24.51 19.05 -21.32
C VAL A 335 25.17 18.70 -19.99
N LEU A 336 25.08 19.60 -19.03
CA LEU A 336 25.71 19.46 -17.72
C LEU A 336 24.75 18.79 -16.74
N GLY A 337 24.98 17.51 -16.45
CA GLY A 337 24.35 16.74 -15.37
C GLY A 337 25.18 16.83 -14.08
N THR A 338 25.61 18.04 -13.72
CA THR A 338 26.63 18.31 -12.69
C THR A 338 26.07 18.59 -11.30
N GLY A 339 24.77 18.33 -11.09
CA GLY A 339 24.11 18.39 -9.79
C GLY A 339 23.62 19.78 -9.40
N TRP A 340 23.32 19.95 -8.12
CA TRP A 340 22.61 21.11 -7.59
C TRP A 340 23.26 21.62 -6.30
N ALA A 341 23.04 22.90 -6.01
CA ALA A 341 23.37 23.53 -4.75
C ALA A 341 22.10 23.87 -3.98
N TYR A 342 22.20 23.78 -2.65
CA TYR A 342 21.17 24.21 -1.73
C TYR A 342 21.19 25.74 -1.59
N ASP A 343 20.05 26.37 -1.88
CA ASP A 343 19.88 27.81 -1.72
C ASP A 343 19.56 28.14 -0.26
N HIS A 344 20.45 28.89 0.36
CA HIS A 344 20.34 29.38 1.73
C HIS A 344 20.53 30.90 1.79
N SER A 345 20.54 31.58 0.62
CA SER A 345 20.86 33.00 0.50
C SER A 345 19.86 33.92 1.23
N PHE A 346 18.63 33.43 1.46
CA PHE A 346 17.60 34.13 2.21
C PHE A 346 17.71 33.95 3.73
N LEU A 347 18.55 33.04 4.24
CA LEU A 347 18.74 32.88 5.67
C LEU A 347 19.53 34.07 6.27
N PRO A 348 19.43 34.32 7.58
CA PRO A 348 20.18 35.42 8.21
C PRO A 348 21.69 35.28 8.00
N ASP A 349 22.43 36.39 7.84
CA ASP A 349 23.89 36.36 7.65
C ASP A 349 24.63 35.59 8.76
N THR A 350 24.09 35.64 9.99
CA THR A 350 24.61 34.87 11.15
C THR A 350 24.54 33.35 10.96
N PHE A 351 23.73 32.85 10.04
CA PHE A 351 23.59 31.43 9.71
C PHE A 351 24.84 30.87 9.01
N GLU A 352 25.62 31.72 8.35
CA GLU A 352 26.88 31.32 7.72
C GLU A 352 27.89 30.78 8.74
N ALA A 353 27.83 31.24 10.00
CA ALA A 353 28.73 30.81 11.06
C ALA A 353 28.53 29.35 11.51
N VAL A 354 27.37 28.76 11.23
CA VAL A 354 27.05 27.36 11.60
C VAL A 354 27.07 26.42 10.40
N ARG A 355 27.35 26.96 9.20
CA ARG A 355 27.38 26.21 7.95
C ARG A 355 28.74 25.53 7.79
N GLU A 356 28.71 24.28 7.35
CA GLU A 356 29.90 23.54 6.96
C GLU A 356 30.04 23.53 5.44
N THR A 357 31.26 23.29 4.95
CA THR A 357 31.52 23.14 3.50
C THR A 357 30.81 21.93 2.91
N ASP A 358 30.55 20.91 3.72
CA ASP A 358 29.89 19.66 3.36
C ASP A 358 28.39 19.60 3.75
N GLY A 359 27.77 20.76 3.99
CA GLY A 359 26.32 20.90 4.12
C GLY A 359 25.87 21.45 5.47
N LEU A 360 24.55 21.41 5.70
CA LEU A 360 23.94 21.91 6.92
C LEU A 360 23.68 20.75 7.89
N TYR A 361 24.14 20.88 9.13
CA TYR A 361 23.94 19.91 10.19
C TYR A 361 22.98 20.47 11.23
N LEU A 362 21.90 19.74 11.48
CA LEU A 362 20.81 20.17 12.35
C LEU A 362 20.53 19.07 13.37
N TYR A 363 20.07 19.46 14.56
CA TYR A 363 19.55 18.54 15.55
C TYR A 363 18.31 17.83 14.96
N ARG A 364 18.34 16.50 14.97
CA ARG A 364 17.36 15.63 14.30
C ARG A 364 17.13 16.00 12.83
N HIS A 365 18.10 16.61 12.15
CA HIS A 365 17.96 17.11 10.77
C HIS A 365 16.86 18.19 10.59
N ILE A 366 16.29 18.71 11.68
CA ILE A 366 15.13 19.60 11.67
C ILE A 366 15.49 21.03 12.14
N LEU A 367 16.25 21.21 13.23
CA LEU A 367 16.48 22.54 13.80
C LEU A 367 17.92 22.79 14.24
N HIS A 368 18.31 24.06 14.34
CA HIS A 368 19.60 24.46 14.90
C HIS A 368 19.38 25.26 16.20
N PRO A 369 20.09 24.93 17.31
CA PRO A 369 19.80 25.54 18.62
C PRO A 369 20.04 27.05 18.69
N ASP A 370 20.89 27.61 17.80
CA ASP A 370 21.16 29.06 17.72
C ASP A 370 20.11 29.86 16.94
N PHE A 371 19.20 29.16 16.26
CA PHE A 371 18.13 29.73 15.46
C PHE A 371 16.79 29.20 15.95
N PRO A 372 16.37 29.58 17.19
CA PRO A 372 15.09 29.13 17.73
C PRO A 372 13.95 29.61 16.82
N ARG A 373 12.89 28.81 16.77
CA ARG A 373 11.70 29.05 15.95
C ARG A 373 11.93 29.02 14.43
N LEU A 374 13.04 28.45 14.00
CA LEU A 374 13.35 28.14 12.61
C LEU A 374 13.61 26.64 12.49
N ALA A 375 12.83 25.96 11.66
CA ALA A 375 13.00 24.56 11.34
C ALA A 375 13.15 24.33 9.84
N PHE A 376 13.65 23.16 9.48
CA PHE A 376 13.82 22.68 8.13
C PHE A 376 13.07 21.37 8.00
N VAL A 377 12.30 21.22 6.92
CA VAL A 377 11.59 19.98 6.60
C VAL A 377 11.91 19.62 5.15
N GLY A 378 12.19 18.33 4.91
CA GLY A 378 12.61 17.85 3.59
C GLY A 378 14.07 18.19 3.25
N LEU A 379 14.87 18.49 4.28
CA LEU A 379 16.32 18.58 4.16
C LEU A 379 16.98 17.21 4.37
N ALA A 380 16.35 16.30 5.11
CA ALA A 380 16.83 14.93 5.27
C ALA A 380 16.60 14.12 3.98
N SER A 381 17.68 13.78 3.28
CA SER A 381 17.62 12.98 2.05
C SER A 381 17.62 11.50 2.37
N THR A 382 16.52 10.82 2.02
CA THR A 382 16.22 9.41 2.28
C THR A 382 15.66 8.72 1.04
N PHE A 383 15.58 7.39 1.06
CA PHE A 383 14.87 6.63 0.00
C PHE A 383 13.33 6.84 0.04
N SER A 384 12.76 7.32 1.15
CA SER A 384 11.34 7.65 1.26
C SER A 384 11.18 9.05 1.88
N ASN A 385 11.42 10.07 1.05
CA ASN A 385 11.39 11.48 1.50
C ASN A 385 10.00 11.89 2.00
N SER A 386 8.92 11.45 1.33
CA SER A 386 7.56 11.78 1.78
C SER A 386 7.28 11.30 3.20
N LEU A 387 7.67 10.06 3.52
CA LEU A 387 7.51 9.51 4.87
C LEU A 387 8.36 10.27 5.89
N SER A 388 9.62 10.56 5.55
CA SER A 388 10.50 11.37 6.42
C SER A 388 9.88 12.73 6.74
N ASP A 389 9.37 13.43 5.72
CA ASP A 389 8.73 14.74 5.88
C ASP A 389 7.49 14.66 6.81
N HIS A 390 6.66 13.62 6.69
CA HIS A 390 5.52 13.42 7.59
C HIS A 390 5.94 13.25 9.06
N LEU A 391 7.00 12.47 9.31
CA LEU A 391 7.49 12.25 10.67
C LEU A 391 8.18 13.49 11.25
N GLU A 392 8.94 14.23 10.43
CA GLU A 392 9.55 15.51 10.81
C GLU A 392 8.50 16.53 11.24
N VAL A 393 7.45 16.68 10.43
CA VAL A 393 6.36 17.62 10.70
C VAL A 393 5.57 17.21 11.95
N ARG A 394 5.30 15.91 12.13
CA ARG A 394 4.62 15.40 13.34
C ARG A 394 5.44 15.68 14.60
N TRP A 395 6.76 15.46 14.53
CA TRP A 395 7.69 15.78 15.61
C TRP A 395 7.71 17.28 15.91
N LEU A 396 7.71 18.14 14.88
CA LEU A 396 7.64 19.60 15.05
C LEU A 396 6.34 20.08 15.70
N VAL A 397 5.20 19.50 15.33
CA VAL A 397 3.92 19.79 15.98
C VAL A 397 3.98 19.46 17.47
N ALA A 398 4.46 18.25 17.81
CA ALA A 398 4.60 17.83 19.21
C ALA A 398 5.53 18.79 19.99
N LEU A 399 6.62 19.24 19.37
CA LEU A 399 7.53 20.21 19.96
C LEU A 399 6.83 21.55 20.25
N LEU A 400 6.05 22.05 19.31
CA LEU A 400 5.38 23.34 19.43
C LEU A 400 4.19 23.32 20.40
N LYS A 401 3.53 22.17 20.53
CA LYS A 401 2.52 21.92 21.57
C LYS A 401 3.14 21.66 22.96
N GLY A 402 4.47 21.56 23.05
CA GLY A 402 5.19 21.33 24.29
C GLY A 402 5.12 19.88 24.80
N GLU A 403 4.74 18.96 23.92
CA GLU A 403 4.58 17.53 24.23
C GLU A 403 5.92 16.79 24.23
N ILE A 404 6.87 17.28 23.44
CA ILE A 404 8.27 16.88 23.52
C ILE A 404 9.12 18.09 23.93
N SER A 405 10.14 17.83 24.74
CA SER A 405 11.08 18.85 25.20
C SER A 405 12.44 18.64 24.54
N LEU A 406 13.00 19.71 23.99
CA LEU A 406 14.37 19.68 23.50
C LEU A 406 15.34 19.53 24.67
N PRO A 407 16.45 18.81 24.49
CA PRO A 407 17.56 18.89 25.43
C PRO A 407 18.15 20.30 25.43
N ASP A 408 19.05 20.59 26.37
CA ASP A 408 19.69 21.90 26.39
C ASP A 408 20.56 22.15 25.14
N ARG A 409 20.93 23.41 24.95
CA ARG A 409 21.75 23.86 23.82
C ARG A 409 23.08 23.10 23.70
N ALA A 410 23.74 22.79 24.81
CA ALA A 410 25.05 22.14 24.78
C ALA A 410 24.93 20.70 24.28
N HIS A 411 23.91 19.97 24.73
CA HIS A 411 23.60 18.62 24.26
C HIS A 411 23.23 18.59 22.77
N MET A 412 22.37 19.52 22.30
CA MET A 412 22.03 19.59 20.87
C MET A 412 23.26 19.82 19.99
N LEU A 413 24.16 20.73 20.39
CA LEU A 413 25.41 20.98 19.67
C LEU A 413 26.35 19.78 19.71
N GLN A 414 26.41 19.07 20.84
CA GLN A 414 27.21 17.86 20.96
C GLN A 414 26.73 16.77 20.00
N GLU A 415 25.41 16.56 19.87
CA GLU A 415 24.85 15.61 18.89
C GLU A 415 25.15 16.03 17.45
N ILE A 416 25.07 17.33 17.15
CA ILE A 416 25.46 17.86 15.83
C ILE A 416 26.93 17.55 15.52
N GLU A 417 27.84 17.76 16.46
CA GLU A 417 29.26 17.45 16.28
C GLU A 417 29.51 15.93 16.12
N GLN A 418 28.80 15.10 16.87
CA GLN A 418 28.85 13.64 16.71
C GLN A 418 28.36 13.22 15.31
N MET A 419 27.27 13.83 14.82
CA MET A 419 26.76 13.59 13.47
C MET A 419 27.78 14.00 12.40
N LYS A 420 28.43 15.16 12.54
CA LYS A 420 29.51 15.62 11.63
C LYS A 420 30.63 14.59 11.57
N ALA A 421 31.15 14.18 12.73
CA ALA A 421 32.24 13.21 12.82
C ALA A 421 31.85 11.86 12.21
N TRP A 422 30.67 11.33 12.57
CA TRP A 422 30.15 10.07 12.05
C TRP A 422 30.00 10.09 10.52
N LYS A 423 29.33 11.11 9.96
CA LYS A 423 29.13 11.19 8.51
C LYS A 423 30.46 11.33 7.76
N ARG A 424 31.42 12.10 8.29
CA ARG A 424 32.75 12.28 7.69
C ARG A 424 33.59 11.00 7.69
N ASP A 425 33.35 10.10 8.65
CA ASP A 425 34.01 8.79 8.73
C ASP A 425 33.44 7.78 7.72
N ILE A 426 32.10 7.69 7.64
CA ILE A 426 31.44 6.63 6.85
C ILE A 426 31.09 7.05 5.42
N MET A 427 30.91 8.34 5.12
CA MET A 427 30.48 8.84 3.81
C MET A 427 31.62 9.53 3.04
N PRO A 428 31.70 9.35 1.71
CA PRO A 428 32.64 10.09 0.86
C PRO A 428 32.39 11.61 0.90
N GLU A 429 33.39 12.38 0.48
CA GLU A 429 33.36 13.84 0.47
C GLU A 429 32.38 14.39 -0.56
N GLN A 430 31.45 15.23 -0.10
CA GLN A 430 30.42 15.87 -0.92
C GLN A 430 29.75 17.04 -0.21
N ASN A 431 29.21 17.98 -0.99
CA ASN A 431 28.67 19.25 -0.49
C ASN A 431 27.32 19.13 0.25
N SER A 432 26.66 17.97 0.19
CA SER A 432 25.34 17.72 0.78
C SER A 432 25.37 16.70 1.92
N ARG A 433 26.55 16.32 2.41
CA ARG A 433 26.72 15.29 3.46
C ARG A 433 25.85 15.57 4.70
N GLY A 434 25.73 16.83 5.13
CA GLY A 434 24.86 17.23 6.26
C GLY A 434 23.41 16.74 6.15
N SER A 435 22.89 16.63 4.93
CA SER A 435 21.51 16.23 4.62
C SER A 435 21.31 14.72 4.41
N LEU A 436 22.35 13.96 4.12
CA LEU A 436 22.22 12.56 3.66
C LEU A 436 21.93 11.58 4.80
N LEU A 437 20.96 10.71 4.59
CA LEU A 437 20.67 9.54 5.43
C LEU A 437 20.48 8.27 4.58
N GLN A 438 19.81 8.38 3.43
CA GLN A 438 19.60 7.28 2.48
C GLN A 438 19.04 6.02 3.16
N VAL A 439 19.77 4.91 3.12
CA VAL A 439 19.46 3.62 3.76
C VAL A 439 19.40 3.66 5.30
N HIS A 440 19.88 4.74 5.94
CA HIS A 440 19.71 4.97 7.38
C HIS A 440 18.38 5.63 7.75
N ALA A 441 17.49 5.86 6.78
CA ALA A 441 16.17 6.44 7.02
C ALA A 441 15.41 5.76 8.15
N LEU A 442 15.47 4.43 8.26
CA LEU A 442 14.76 3.69 9.30
C LEU A 442 15.25 3.96 10.71
N HIS A 443 16.55 4.22 10.90
CA HIS A 443 17.06 4.62 12.20
C HIS A 443 16.59 6.03 12.57
N TYR A 444 16.60 6.93 11.60
CA TYR A 444 16.10 8.29 11.76
C TYR A 444 14.60 8.32 12.08
N HIS A 445 13.79 7.56 11.34
CA HIS A 445 12.36 7.41 11.64
C HIS A 445 12.13 6.88 13.06
N ASP A 446 12.91 5.88 13.49
CA ASP A 446 12.84 5.37 14.87
C ASP A 446 13.22 6.40 15.92
N GLU A 447 14.17 7.30 15.63
CA GLU A 447 14.55 8.38 16.55
C GLU A 447 13.39 9.35 16.74
N LEU A 448 12.76 9.79 15.64
CA LEU A 448 11.59 10.67 15.72
C LEU A 448 10.43 10.00 16.45
N LEU A 449 10.18 8.71 16.17
CA LEU A 449 9.14 7.95 16.86
C LEU A 449 9.45 7.73 18.35
N ARG A 450 10.72 7.49 18.72
CA ARG A 450 11.13 7.39 20.12
C ARG A 450 10.99 8.70 20.87
N ASP A 451 11.31 9.82 20.23
CA ASP A 451 11.11 11.14 20.81
C ASP A 451 9.60 11.40 21.05
N LEU A 452 8.73 10.91 20.16
CA LEU A 452 7.27 10.91 20.34
C LEU A 452 6.76 9.80 21.29
N ASP A 453 7.65 8.92 21.74
CA ASP A 453 7.40 7.68 22.50
C ASP A 453 6.27 6.84 21.88
N ILE A 454 6.42 6.56 20.59
CA ILE A 454 5.59 5.68 19.76
C ILE A 454 6.40 4.42 19.43
N GLU A 455 5.77 3.24 19.44
CA GLU A 455 6.44 1.96 19.13
C GLU A 455 7.08 1.99 17.73
N CYS A 456 8.35 1.62 17.62
CA CYS A 456 9.08 1.61 16.34
C CYS A 456 8.76 0.42 15.43
N LYS A 457 8.12 -0.63 15.98
CA LYS A 457 7.76 -1.81 15.21
C LYS A 457 6.54 -1.53 14.34
N ARG A 458 6.57 -2.02 13.11
CA ARG A 458 5.54 -1.71 12.11
C ARG A 458 4.95 -2.95 11.43
N LYS A 459 5.50 -4.13 11.69
CA LYS A 459 5.08 -5.39 11.06
C LYS A 459 4.59 -6.38 12.12
N GLY A 460 3.62 -7.22 11.72
CA GLY A 460 2.94 -8.14 12.64
C GLY A 460 3.79 -9.30 13.17
N ASN A 461 4.97 -9.55 12.62
CA ASN A 461 5.88 -10.61 13.10
C ASN A 461 7.35 -10.27 12.83
N PHE A 462 8.24 -11.00 13.51
CA PHE A 462 9.68 -10.78 13.46
C PHE A 462 10.30 -10.89 12.07
N VAL A 463 9.86 -11.84 11.24
CA VAL A 463 10.43 -12.04 9.88
C VAL A 463 10.05 -10.88 8.97
N ALA A 464 8.78 -10.46 9.02
CA ALA A 464 8.30 -9.31 8.27
C ALA A 464 8.96 -8.01 8.77
N GLU A 465 9.16 -7.86 10.08
CA GLU A 465 9.88 -6.73 10.68
C GLU A 465 11.34 -6.66 10.21
N LEU A 466 12.00 -7.81 10.06
CA LEU A 466 13.41 -7.87 9.68
C LEU A 466 13.63 -7.67 8.18
N PHE A 467 12.87 -8.37 7.33
CA PHE A 467 13.12 -8.45 5.89
C PHE A 467 12.10 -7.69 5.02
N GLY A 468 10.96 -7.28 5.58
CA GLY A 468 9.94 -6.52 4.85
C GLY A 468 10.41 -5.11 4.51
N ALA A 469 9.94 -4.59 3.37
CA ALA A 469 10.10 -3.19 3.03
C ALA A 469 9.20 -2.33 3.93
N TYR A 470 9.74 -1.21 4.41
CA TYR A 470 9.00 -0.20 5.17
C TYR A 470 8.55 0.89 4.20
N LEU A 471 7.24 1.06 4.10
CA LEU A 471 6.57 1.97 3.18
C LEU A 471 5.67 2.94 3.97
N PRO A 472 5.31 4.11 3.41
CA PRO A 472 4.32 5.02 3.97
C PRO A 472 3.06 4.35 4.56
N ALA A 473 2.54 3.31 3.89
CA ALA A 473 1.38 2.56 4.36
C ALA A 473 1.56 1.92 5.76
N ASP A 474 2.77 1.52 6.12
CA ASP A 474 3.09 0.93 7.42
C ASP A 474 3.04 1.93 8.58
N TYR A 475 3.00 3.24 8.25
CA TYR A 475 2.98 4.34 9.20
C TYR A 475 1.64 5.08 9.18
N ARG A 476 0.63 4.58 8.45
CA ARG A 476 -0.72 5.18 8.37
C ARG A 476 -1.39 5.39 9.72
N ASP A 477 -1.04 4.56 10.69
CA ASP A 477 -1.54 4.63 12.05
C ASP A 477 -0.93 5.79 12.86
N ILE A 478 0.21 6.37 12.46
CA ILE A 478 0.94 7.37 13.25
C ILE A 478 0.07 8.53 13.72
N PRO A 479 -0.71 9.23 12.86
CA PRO A 479 -1.59 10.30 13.32
C PRO A 479 -2.55 9.82 14.42
N SER A 480 -3.16 8.65 14.23
CA SER A 480 -4.10 8.07 15.20
C SER A 480 -3.42 7.67 16.52
N VAL A 481 -2.25 7.04 16.46
CA VAL A 481 -1.49 6.61 17.64
C VAL A 481 -1.01 7.81 18.43
N TYR A 482 -0.53 8.84 17.75
CA TYR A 482 -0.14 10.11 18.36
C TYR A 482 -1.31 10.77 19.09
N LEU A 483 -2.48 10.88 18.44
CA LEU A 483 -3.68 11.45 19.06
C LEU A 483 -4.18 10.62 20.27
N ARG A 484 -4.19 9.30 20.17
CA ARG A 484 -4.57 8.41 21.30
C ARG A 484 -3.65 8.56 22.49
N LYS A 485 -2.35 8.67 22.25
CA LYS A 485 -1.37 8.85 23.31
C LYS A 485 -1.56 10.19 24.03
N LYS A 486 -1.87 11.25 23.29
CA LYS A 486 -2.29 12.52 23.89
C LYS A 486 -3.54 12.35 24.75
N ALA A 487 -4.52 11.56 24.30
CA ALA A 487 -5.75 11.29 25.05
C ALA A 487 -5.55 10.37 26.28
N SER A 488 -4.42 9.65 26.36
CA SER A 488 -4.07 8.77 27.49
C SER A 488 -2.89 9.35 28.29
N PRO A 489 -3.13 10.15 29.35
CA PRO A 489 -2.08 10.46 30.31
C PRO A 489 -1.53 9.15 30.88
N SER A 490 -0.21 9.06 31.05
CA SER A 490 0.51 7.89 31.55
C SER A 490 -0.21 7.20 32.72
N ARG A 491 -0.82 6.04 32.47
CA ARG A 491 -1.10 5.04 33.51
C ARG A 491 0.22 4.37 33.88
N THR A 492 0.99 5.03 34.74
CA THR A 492 1.77 4.28 35.72
C THR A 492 0.81 3.79 36.79
N GLU A 493 1.00 2.53 37.20
CA GLU A 493 0.31 1.78 38.27
C GLU A 493 -0.87 0.89 37.84
N THR A 494 -0.48 -0.36 37.55
CA THR A 494 -1.07 -1.61 38.08
C THR A 494 -2.56 -1.63 38.42
N ALA A 495 -3.34 -2.32 37.58
CA ALA A 495 -4.32 -3.33 38.03
C ALA A 495 -4.77 -4.16 36.83
N GLU A 496 -4.36 -5.43 36.81
CA GLU A 496 -5.17 -6.48 36.18
C GLU A 496 -6.50 -6.51 36.92
N GLU A 497 -7.56 -5.96 36.31
CA GLU A 497 -8.93 -6.25 36.76
C GLU A 497 -9.58 -7.21 35.77
N SER A 498 -9.56 -8.48 36.19
CA SER A 498 -10.51 -9.50 35.77
C SER A 498 -11.93 -9.02 36.08
N TYR A 499 -12.77 -8.86 35.06
CA TYR A 499 -14.22 -8.74 35.25
C TYR A 499 -14.88 -10.10 35.04
N PRO A 500 -15.81 -10.50 35.93
CA PRO A 500 -16.42 -11.82 35.90
C PRO A 500 -17.46 -11.94 34.79
N GLU A 501 -17.48 -13.11 34.14
CA GLU A 501 -18.64 -13.60 33.41
C GLU A 501 -19.81 -13.76 34.37
N SER A 502 -20.86 -12.96 34.21
CA SER A 502 -22.24 -13.46 34.33
C SER A 502 -23.24 -12.48 33.73
N ALA A 503 -23.80 -12.87 32.59
CA ALA A 503 -25.10 -12.42 32.16
C ALA A 503 -26.17 -12.94 33.14
N ALA A 504 -26.97 -12.05 33.72
CA ALA A 504 -28.37 -12.27 34.10
C ALA A 504 -28.88 -11.09 34.96
N ALA A 505 -29.53 -10.11 34.33
CA ALA A 505 -30.61 -9.31 34.91
C ALA A 505 -31.17 -8.34 33.87
N ALA A 506 -31.91 -8.87 32.89
CA ALA A 506 -32.91 -8.09 32.19
C ALA A 506 -34.25 -8.67 32.62
N ASP A 507 -34.92 -8.01 33.58
CA ASP A 507 -36.36 -8.07 33.79
C ASP A 507 -36.73 -7.10 34.93
N THR A 508 -36.91 -5.83 34.59
CA THR A 508 -37.90 -4.95 35.22
C THR A 508 -38.11 -3.71 34.36
N VAL A 509 -39.05 -3.82 33.41
CA VAL A 509 -39.78 -2.66 32.91
C VAL A 509 -40.54 -2.06 34.09
N THR A 510 -40.10 -0.90 34.58
CA THR A 510 -40.95 -0.02 35.38
C THR A 510 -41.05 1.34 34.71
N ASN A 511 -42.25 1.62 34.19
CA ASN A 511 -42.72 2.96 33.91
C ASN A 511 -42.60 3.83 35.18
N GLY A 512 -41.83 4.90 35.11
CA GLY A 512 -41.75 5.93 36.16
C GLY A 512 -40.61 6.90 35.85
N GLY A 513 -40.93 8.18 35.67
CA GLY A 513 -40.04 9.19 35.09
C GLY A 513 -38.64 9.26 35.73
N GLY A 514 -37.62 9.12 34.87
CA GLY A 514 -36.22 9.35 35.16
C GLY A 514 -35.72 10.58 34.39
N LEU A 515 -34.76 11.30 34.98
CA LEU A 515 -34.04 12.43 34.41
C LEU A 515 -33.62 12.14 32.95
N GLY A 516 -33.73 13.12 32.06
CA GLY A 516 -33.39 12.93 30.65
C GLY A 516 -31.89 12.66 30.46
N SER A 517 -31.50 11.92 29.43
CA SER A 517 -30.08 11.68 29.07
C SER A 517 -29.27 12.98 28.93
N SER A 518 -29.91 14.09 28.56
CA SER A 518 -29.35 15.44 28.59
C SER A 518 -28.93 15.92 29.99
N ASP A 519 -29.64 15.51 31.04
CA ASP A 519 -29.38 15.89 32.42
C ASP A 519 -28.14 15.16 32.98
N ILE A 520 -27.83 13.96 32.47
CA ILE A 520 -26.65 13.17 32.85
C ILE A 520 -25.38 13.77 32.23
N ALA A 521 -25.42 14.15 30.94
CA ALA A 521 -24.32 14.85 30.29
C ALA A 521 -24.01 16.21 30.93
N ALA A 522 -25.05 16.95 31.32
CA ALA A 522 -24.92 18.20 32.07
C ALA A 522 -24.30 17.98 33.47
N ALA A 523 -24.61 16.86 34.14
CA ALA A 523 -24.00 16.50 35.43
C ALA A 523 -22.51 16.13 35.31
N SER A 524 -22.07 15.60 34.17
CA SER A 524 -20.64 15.39 33.85
C SER A 524 -19.88 16.65 33.41
N GLY A 525 -20.57 17.78 33.23
CA GLY A 525 -19.95 19.05 32.81
C GLY A 525 -19.51 19.07 31.35
N ILE A 526 -20.00 18.15 30.52
CA ILE A 526 -19.66 18.02 29.10
C ILE A 526 -20.75 18.69 28.27
N ASP A 527 -20.35 19.68 27.47
CA ASP A 527 -21.27 20.37 26.57
C ASP A 527 -21.42 19.59 25.25
N LEU A 528 -22.38 18.66 25.25
CA LEU A 528 -22.81 17.93 24.05
C LEU A 528 -23.59 18.81 23.06
N GLN A 529 -23.49 20.14 23.09
CA GLN A 529 -23.94 21.04 22.01
C GLN A 529 -22.78 21.48 21.10
N MET A 530 -21.51 21.21 21.47
CA MET A 530 -20.35 21.58 20.66
C MET A 530 -20.24 20.73 19.39
N GLU A 531 -19.98 21.33 18.23
CA GLU A 531 -19.72 20.60 16.98
C GLU A 531 -18.45 19.73 17.08
N ASP A 532 -17.44 20.22 17.80
CA ASP A 532 -16.16 19.55 17.99
C ASP A 532 -16.04 18.99 19.42
N LEU A 533 -16.07 17.67 19.52
CA LEU A 533 -15.88 16.85 20.71
C LEU A 533 -14.63 15.96 20.57
N THR A 534 -13.62 16.41 19.82
CA THR A 534 -12.36 15.69 19.62
C THR A 534 -11.71 15.36 20.96
N ALA A 535 -11.31 14.09 21.13
CA ALA A 535 -10.63 13.58 22.32
C ALA A 535 -11.37 13.80 23.66
N VAL A 536 -12.69 14.00 23.62
CA VAL A 536 -13.52 14.10 24.83
C VAL A 536 -13.68 12.72 25.48
N ASP A 537 -13.68 12.68 26.81
CA ASP A 537 -13.97 11.48 27.60
C ASP A 537 -15.47 11.34 27.82
N LEU A 538 -16.09 10.38 27.13
CA LEU A 538 -17.51 10.04 27.20
C LEU A 538 -17.73 8.62 27.74
N ARG A 539 -16.75 8.05 28.45
CA ARG A 539 -16.79 6.67 28.91
C ARG A 539 -17.98 6.39 29.81
N GLY A 540 -18.69 5.30 29.52
CA GLY A 540 -19.81 4.85 30.34
C GLY A 540 -21.01 5.80 30.37
N LEU A 541 -21.04 6.85 29.55
CA LEU A 541 -22.17 7.78 29.52
C LEU A 541 -23.38 7.16 28.86
N HIS A 542 -24.57 7.51 29.36
CA HIS A 542 -25.85 7.13 28.79
C HIS A 542 -26.38 8.24 27.87
N LEU A 543 -26.18 8.05 26.57
CA LEU A 543 -26.48 9.00 25.50
C LEU A 543 -27.62 8.52 24.61
N ASP A 544 -28.40 7.52 25.04
CA ASP A 544 -29.38 6.81 24.23
C ASP A 544 -30.38 7.76 23.53
N GLY A 545 -30.63 7.50 22.25
CA GLY A 545 -31.56 8.24 21.40
C GLY A 545 -31.16 9.69 21.11
N MET A 546 -29.95 10.12 21.47
CA MET A 546 -29.49 11.48 21.21
C MET A 546 -29.16 11.71 19.73
N ASP A 547 -29.37 12.95 19.30
CA ASP A 547 -28.90 13.42 18.00
C ASP A 547 -27.52 14.06 18.14
N LEU A 548 -26.53 13.38 17.58
CA LEU A 548 -25.13 13.78 17.56
C LEU A 548 -24.61 13.86 16.12
N SER A 549 -25.49 13.93 15.12
CA SER A 549 -25.09 13.92 13.71
C SER A 549 -24.07 15.02 13.37
N ASP A 550 -23.20 14.74 12.41
CA ASP A 550 -22.18 15.64 11.86
C ASP A 550 -21.14 16.16 12.87
N ARG A 551 -21.12 15.61 14.09
CA ARG A 551 -20.14 15.98 15.12
C ARG A 551 -18.78 15.37 14.86
N ILE A 552 -17.77 16.05 15.38
CA ILE A 552 -16.39 15.56 15.39
C ILE A 552 -16.13 14.91 16.74
N LEU A 553 -16.06 13.58 16.77
CA LEU A 553 -15.73 12.74 17.92
C LEU A 553 -14.39 12.01 17.70
N SER A 554 -13.53 12.54 16.84
CA SER A 554 -12.25 11.93 16.52
C SER A 554 -11.41 11.77 17.79
N ALA A 555 -10.80 10.61 17.97
CA ALA A 555 -10.02 10.23 19.15
C ALA A 555 -10.75 10.34 20.49
N ALA A 556 -12.08 10.54 20.52
CA ALA A 556 -12.87 10.53 21.75
C ALA A 556 -12.85 9.14 22.40
N ASP A 557 -13.02 9.10 23.72
CA ASP A 557 -13.09 7.86 24.50
C ASP A 557 -14.55 7.59 24.90
N LEU A 558 -15.21 6.74 24.15
CA LEU A 558 -16.60 6.32 24.35
C LEU A 558 -16.69 4.88 24.88
N ARG A 559 -15.63 4.35 25.50
CA ARG A 559 -15.65 2.97 26.00
C ARG A 559 -16.82 2.74 26.94
N HIS A 560 -17.56 1.66 26.69
CA HIS A 560 -18.74 1.28 27.47
C HIS A 560 -19.86 2.34 27.51
N ALA A 561 -19.83 3.36 26.66
CA ALA A 561 -20.94 4.30 26.55
C ALA A 561 -22.18 3.61 25.96
N SER A 562 -23.36 4.07 26.37
CA SER A 562 -24.64 3.67 25.81
C SER A 562 -25.05 4.73 24.79
N LEU A 563 -25.11 4.33 23.53
CA LEU A 563 -25.44 5.13 22.35
C LEU A 563 -26.59 4.45 21.58
N HIS A 564 -27.45 3.72 22.30
CA HIS A 564 -28.53 2.94 21.72
C HIS A 564 -29.48 3.85 20.94
N GLY A 565 -29.71 3.53 19.67
CA GLY A 565 -30.64 4.28 18.82
C GLY A 565 -30.29 5.75 18.58
N CYS A 566 -29.04 6.16 18.80
CA CYS A 566 -28.61 7.53 18.52
C CYS A 566 -28.59 7.85 17.02
N ASN A 567 -28.84 9.10 16.67
CA ASN A 567 -28.47 9.62 15.35
C ASN A 567 -27.01 10.06 15.38
N LEU A 568 -26.16 9.28 14.70
CA LEU A 568 -24.72 9.46 14.56
C LEU A 568 -24.33 9.58 13.07
N THR A 569 -25.27 10.02 12.24
CA THR A 569 -25.06 10.23 10.81
C THR A 569 -23.94 11.25 10.57
N GLY A 570 -22.99 10.94 9.69
CA GLY A 570 -21.90 11.86 9.32
C GLY A 570 -20.89 12.15 10.43
N VAL A 571 -20.96 11.47 11.57
CA VAL A 571 -20.05 11.69 12.69
C VAL A 571 -18.65 11.21 12.36
N ASP A 572 -17.66 12.02 12.70
CA ASP A 572 -16.24 11.64 12.63
C ASP A 572 -15.83 10.96 13.93
N PHE A 573 -15.72 9.64 13.91
CA PHE A 573 -15.16 8.79 14.96
C PHE A 573 -13.72 8.35 14.67
N ALA A 574 -13.00 9.04 13.79
CA ALA A 574 -11.67 8.62 13.37
C ALA A 574 -10.75 8.48 14.61
N ALA A 575 -10.10 7.32 14.72
CA ALA A 575 -9.26 6.94 15.86
C ALA A 575 -9.92 6.92 17.27
N ALA A 576 -11.24 7.12 17.39
CA ALA A 576 -11.96 7.05 18.66
C ALA A 576 -11.85 5.65 19.30
N ASP A 577 -11.91 5.56 20.62
CA ASP A 577 -12.03 4.30 21.35
C ASP A 577 -13.47 4.12 21.82
N ILE A 578 -14.18 3.21 21.16
CA ILE A 578 -15.60 2.91 21.35
C ILE A 578 -15.74 1.44 21.79
N SER A 579 -14.68 0.90 22.41
CA SER A 579 -14.64 -0.51 22.81
C SER A 579 -15.72 -0.82 23.84
N GLY A 580 -16.51 -1.86 23.57
CA GLY A 580 -17.59 -2.30 24.45
C GLY A 580 -18.74 -1.31 24.61
N ALA A 581 -18.83 -0.26 23.78
CA ALA A 581 -20.00 0.61 23.77
C ALA A 581 -21.21 -0.08 23.12
N ASP A 582 -22.41 0.36 23.47
CA ASP A 582 -23.67 -0.10 22.88
C ASP A 582 -24.16 0.92 21.84
N LEU A 583 -24.04 0.58 20.56
CA LEU A 583 -24.57 1.31 19.41
C LEU A 583 -25.70 0.53 18.73
N THR A 584 -26.40 -0.33 19.48
CA THR A 584 -27.51 -1.12 18.95
C THR A 584 -28.55 -0.19 18.32
N SER A 585 -28.94 -0.48 17.07
CA SER A 585 -29.90 0.29 16.28
C SER A 585 -29.54 1.77 16.06
N ALA A 586 -28.29 2.18 16.25
CA ALA A 586 -27.84 3.55 15.97
C ALA A 586 -27.80 3.84 14.46
N GLU A 587 -28.07 5.09 14.08
CA GLU A 587 -27.98 5.59 12.70
C GLU A 587 -26.57 6.13 12.45
N LEU A 588 -25.79 5.45 11.62
CA LEU A 588 -24.34 5.69 11.40
C LEU A 588 -24.00 5.92 9.93
N PHE A 589 -24.98 6.37 9.13
CA PHE A 589 -24.79 6.61 7.70
C PHE A 589 -23.65 7.60 7.45
N ASN A 590 -22.77 7.32 6.49
CA ASN A 590 -21.65 8.20 6.12
C ASN A 590 -20.73 8.61 7.29
N SER A 591 -20.69 7.87 8.39
CA SER A 591 -19.78 8.15 9.51
C SER A 591 -18.36 7.68 9.22
N ASP A 592 -17.36 8.34 9.82
CA ASP A 592 -15.95 7.99 9.64
C ASP A 592 -15.38 7.31 10.90
N PHE A 593 -15.12 6.02 10.81
CA PHE A 593 -14.48 5.20 11.84
C PHE A 593 -13.03 4.84 11.48
N THR A 594 -12.36 5.62 10.62
CA THR A 594 -11.02 5.28 10.14
C THR A 594 -10.08 5.05 11.31
N GLY A 595 -9.54 3.82 11.40
CA GLY A 595 -8.66 3.42 12.48
C GLY A 595 -9.28 3.45 13.88
N ALA A 596 -10.60 3.50 14.05
CA ALA A 596 -11.23 3.50 15.37
C ALA A 596 -10.99 2.16 16.12
N ILE A 597 -10.93 2.21 17.45
CA ILE A 597 -10.91 1.01 18.29
C ILE A 597 -12.34 0.68 18.67
N MET A 598 -12.84 -0.44 18.17
CA MET A 598 -14.25 -0.84 18.27
C MET A 598 -14.35 -2.29 18.77
N SER A 599 -13.41 -2.70 19.62
CA SER A 599 -13.35 -4.10 20.04
C SER A 599 -14.51 -4.41 20.97
N ARG A 600 -15.24 -5.49 20.68
CA ARG A 600 -16.46 -5.90 21.40
C ARG A 600 -17.57 -4.84 21.46
N VAL A 601 -17.58 -3.87 20.54
CA VAL A 601 -18.69 -2.94 20.40
C VAL A 601 -19.97 -3.69 20.03
N ASP A 602 -21.12 -3.25 20.51
CA ASP A 602 -22.42 -3.74 20.03
C ASP A 602 -22.97 -2.81 18.96
N LEU A 603 -23.15 -3.33 17.75
CA LEU A 603 -23.69 -2.68 16.56
C LEU A 603 -24.88 -3.50 16.04
N GLU A 604 -25.55 -4.29 16.88
CA GLU A 604 -26.71 -5.07 16.48
C GLU A 604 -27.76 -4.17 15.81
N ARG A 605 -28.14 -4.51 14.58
CA ARG A 605 -29.11 -3.77 13.75
C ARG A 605 -28.77 -2.28 13.53
N ALA A 606 -27.52 -1.86 13.73
CA ALA A 606 -27.09 -0.50 13.44
C ALA A 606 -27.05 -0.22 11.92
N PHE A 607 -27.22 1.03 11.52
CA PHE A 607 -27.25 1.47 10.12
C PHE A 607 -25.94 2.14 9.70
N LEU A 608 -24.98 1.37 9.18
CA LEU A 608 -23.65 1.84 8.76
C LEU A 608 -23.50 1.96 7.23
N MET A 609 -24.58 2.22 6.49
CA MET A 609 -24.48 2.32 5.02
C MET A 609 -23.53 3.46 4.64
N ASP A 610 -22.65 3.16 3.68
CA ASP A 610 -21.58 4.05 3.20
C ASP A 610 -20.61 4.58 4.27
N ALA A 611 -20.59 4.00 5.49
CA ALA A 611 -19.66 4.38 6.53
C ALA A 611 -18.22 3.95 6.19
N ASN A 612 -17.24 4.71 6.69
CA ASN A 612 -15.82 4.42 6.50
C ASN A 612 -15.20 3.76 7.73
N LEU A 613 -15.12 2.42 7.75
CA LEU A 613 -14.47 1.63 8.79
C LEU A 613 -13.08 1.13 8.39
N SER A 614 -12.40 1.80 7.46
CA SER A 614 -11.08 1.36 7.02
C SER A 614 -10.08 1.36 8.18
N LEU A 615 -9.25 0.32 8.28
CA LEU A 615 -8.27 0.14 9.37
C LEU A 615 -8.89 0.02 10.79
N ALA A 616 -10.21 -0.08 10.95
CA ALA A 616 -10.86 -0.16 12.26
C ALA A 616 -10.62 -1.51 12.96
N TYR A 617 -10.65 -1.50 14.30
CA TYR A 617 -10.39 -2.67 15.16
C TYR A 617 -11.70 -3.22 15.77
N LEU A 618 -12.39 -4.08 15.04
CA LEU A 618 -13.71 -4.66 15.36
C LEU A 618 -13.62 -6.08 15.96
N ASN A 619 -12.53 -6.40 16.66
CA ASN A 619 -12.30 -7.74 17.23
C ASN A 619 -13.45 -8.15 18.16
N GLY A 620 -14.14 -9.25 17.83
CA GLY A 620 -15.26 -9.74 18.63
C GLY A 620 -16.47 -8.80 18.71
N ALA A 621 -16.60 -7.82 17.81
CA ALA A 621 -17.77 -6.93 17.76
C ALA A 621 -19.05 -7.71 17.41
N ASN A 622 -20.20 -7.23 17.90
CA ASN A 622 -21.52 -7.73 17.53
C ASN A 622 -22.10 -6.85 16.42
N LEU A 623 -22.17 -7.35 15.19
CA LEU A 623 -22.76 -6.70 14.01
C LEU A 623 -23.99 -7.51 13.52
N THR A 624 -24.64 -8.27 14.41
CA THR A 624 -25.77 -9.13 14.05
C THR A 624 -26.88 -8.28 13.41
N GLY A 625 -27.29 -8.61 12.19
CA GLY A 625 -28.32 -7.90 11.44
C GLY A 625 -28.00 -6.43 11.12
N ALA A 626 -26.74 -6.00 11.22
CA ALA A 626 -26.35 -4.63 10.88
C ALA A 626 -26.43 -4.35 9.37
N HIS A 627 -26.70 -3.11 9.01
CA HIS A 627 -26.80 -2.65 7.62
C HIS A 627 -25.51 -1.95 7.21
N LEU A 628 -24.61 -2.64 6.50
CA LEU A 628 -23.31 -2.12 6.06
C LEU A 628 -23.21 -1.96 4.54
N SER A 629 -24.33 -1.92 3.81
CA SER A 629 -24.27 -1.79 2.35
C SER A 629 -23.40 -0.59 1.92
N GLY A 630 -22.42 -0.83 1.04
CA GLY A 630 -21.49 0.19 0.52
C GLY A 630 -20.35 0.60 1.47
N ALA A 631 -20.33 0.09 2.72
CA ALA A 631 -19.33 0.48 3.71
C ALA A 631 -17.89 0.10 3.30
N ASN A 632 -16.93 0.91 3.73
CA ASN A 632 -15.51 0.68 3.52
C ASN A 632 -14.88 0.01 4.74
N LEU A 633 -14.53 -1.27 4.63
CA LEU A 633 -13.84 -2.06 5.66
C LEU A 633 -12.44 -2.51 5.21
N THR A 634 -11.82 -1.78 4.28
CA THR A 634 -10.46 -2.11 3.78
C THR A 634 -9.47 -2.19 4.95
N SER A 635 -8.77 -3.32 5.05
CA SER A 635 -7.80 -3.64 6.09
C SER A 635 -8.33 -3.56 7.53
N ALA A 636 -9.65 -3.65 7.72
CA ALA A 636 -10.26 -3.71 9.05
C ALA A 636 -10.00 -5.06 9.74
N ARG A 637 -9.95 -5.08 11.08
CA ARG A 637 -9.76 -6.29 11.88
C ARG A 637 -11.07 -6.74 12.50
N LEU A 638 -11.68 -7.78 11.92
CA LEU A 638 -12.96 -8.37 12.29
C LEU A 638 -12.83 -9.79 12.86
N ASN A 639 -11.65 -10.18 13.35
CA ASN A 639 -11.47 -11.54 13.85
C ASN A 639 -12.45 -11.87 15.00
N ASN A 640 -13.11 -13.01 14.89
CA ASN A 640 -14.16 -13.49 15.78
C ASN A 640 -15.39 -12.55 15.91
N ALA A 641 -15.58 -11.59 15.01
CA ALA A 641 -16.78 -10.75 15.00
C ALA A 641 -18.04 -11.57 14.64
N ARG A 642 -19.19 -11.15 15.18
CA ARG A 642 -20.49 -11.77 14.90
C ARG A 642 -21.26 -10.91 13.90
N LEU A 643 -21.39 -11.36 12.66
CA LEU A 643 -22.08 -10.63 11.59
C LEU A 643 -23.38 -11.32 11.15
N VAL A 644 -23.95 -12.22 11.95
CA VAL A 644 -25.08 -13.08 11.53
C VAL A 644 -26.22 -12.24 10.94
N GLY A 645 -26.60 -12.52 9.70
CA GLY A 645 -27.67 -11.83 9.00
C GLY A 645 -27.38 -10.38 8.60
N ALA A 646 -26.13 -9.91 8.69
CA ALA A 646 -25.76 -8.55 8.30
C ALA A 646 -25.81 -8.36 6.78
N ASP A 647 -26.19 -7.15 6.34
CA ASP A 647 -26.09 -6.73 4.94
C ASP A 647 -24.70 -6.11 4.71
N LEU A 648 -23.83 -6.86 4.03
CA LEU A 648 -22.49 -6.46 3.60
C LEU A 648 -22.44 -6.28 2.07
N SER A 649 -23.58 -6.03 1.43
CA SER A 649 -23.62 -5.87 -0.02
C SER A 649 -22.82 -4.63 -0.47
N ASN A 650 -22.08 -4.74 -1.57
CA ASN A 650 -21.24 -3.68 -2.14
C ASN A 650 -20.13 -3.16 -1.19
N THR A 651 -19.78 -3.90 -0.14
CA THR A 651 -18.72 -3.50 0.80
C THR A 651 -17.32 -3.68 0.21
N ARG A 652 -16.38 -2.85 0.68
CA ARG A 652 -14.94 -3.03 0.41
C ARG A 652 -14.26 -3.69 1.61
N LEU A 653 -13.89 -4.96 1.48
CA LEU A 653 -13.26 -5.78 2.51
C LEU A 653 -11.83 -6.19 2.12
N ASN A 654 -11.20 -5.47 1.20
CA ASN A 654 -9.86 -5.75 0.71
C ASN A 654 -8.87 -5.83 1.87
N ASP A 655 -8.06 -6.89 1.92
CA ASP A 655 -7.07 -7.17 2.96
C ASP A 655 -7.64 -7.19 4.41
N ALA A 656 -8.96 -7.36 4.59
CA ALA A 656 -9.58 -7.43 5.91
C ALA A 656 -9.25 -8.76 6.63
N ASP A 657 -9.13 -8.70 7.95
CA ASP A 657 -8.93 -9.88 8.81
C ASP A 657 -10.29 -10.37 9.34
N LEU A 658 -10.84 -11.41 8.74
CA LEU A 658 -12.13 -12.04 9.06
C LEU A 658 -11.95 -13.40 9.73
N ARG A 659 -10.77 -13.68 10.31
CA ARG A 659 -10.48 -15.01 10.88
C ARG A 659 -11.47 -15.36 11.99
N GLY A 660 -12.12 -16.51 11.85
CA GLY A 660 -13.15 -16.99 12.78
C GLY A 660 -14.42 -16.12 12.85
N ALA A 661 -14.61 -15.15 11.96
CA ALA A 661 -15.83 -14.34 11.93
C ALA A 661 -17.07 -15.20 11.60
N ASN A 662 -18.20 -14.87 12.21
CA ASN A 662 -19.47 -15.53 11.93
C ASN A 662 -20.28 -14.72 10.92
N LEU A 663 -20.25 -15.13 9.65
CA LEU A 663 -20.93 -14.50 8.51
C LEU A 663 -22.18 -15.29 8.09
N GLU A 664 -22.78 -16.04 9.02
CA GLU A 664 -23.96 -16.86 8.74
C GLU A 664 -25.14 -16.01 8.28
N ASN A 665 -25.78 -16.39 7.18
CA ASN A 665 -26.91 -15.68 6.55
C ASN A 665 -26.60 -14.22 6.15
N CYS A 666 -25.33 -13.81 6.03
CA CYS A 666 -24.97 -12.48 5.53
C CYS A 666 -25.31 -12.31 4.04
N ASP A 667 -25.60 -11.07 3.64
CA ASP A 667 -25.54 -10.68 2.22
C ASP A 667 -24.17 -10.08 1.89
N LEU A 668 -23.37 -10.77 1.08
CA LEU A 668 -22.05 -10.32 0.59
C LEU A 668 -22.11 -10.01 -0.92
N SER A 669 -23.29 -9.71 -1.46
CA SER A 669 -23.45 -9.43 -2.88
C SER A 669 -22.59 -8.24 -3.32
N ASN A 670 -21.78 -8.40 -4.37
CA ASN A 670 -20.81 -7.43 -4.89
C ASN A 670 -19.72 -6.99 -3.88
N ALA A 671 -19.51 -7.72 -2.80
CA ALA A 671 -18.44 -7.40 -1.85
C ALA A 671 -17.06 -7.69 -2.46
N ASP A 672 -16.09 -6.79 -2.22
CA ASP A 672 -14.69 -6.97 -2.60
C ASP A 672 -13.91 -7.54 -1.41
N LEU A 673 -13.62 -8.84 -1.44
CA LEU A 673 -12.84 -9.57 -0.44
C LEU A 673 -11.41 -9.85 -0.92
N THR A 674 -10.90 -9.06 -1.88
CA THR A 674 -9.56 -9.28 -2.44
C THR A 674 -8.50 -9.28 -1.34
N GLY A 675 -7.69 -10.34 -1.25
CA GLY A 675 -6.63 -10.48 -0.24
C GLY A 675 -7.10 -10.68 1.21
N ALA A 676 -8.42 -10.76 1.47
CA ALA A 676 -8.94 -10.93 2.83
C ALA A 676 -8.59 -12.30 3.44
N ASP A 677 -8.43 -12.35 4.76
CA ASP A 677 -8.20 -13.59 5.50
C ASP A 677 -9.49 -14.07 6.18
N LEU A 678 -10.14 -15.08 5.59
CA LEU A 678 -11.36 -15.73 6.09
C LEU A 678 -11.06 -17.06 6.80
N THR A 679 -9.83 -17.27 7.32
CA THR A 679 -9.49 -18.56 7.92
C THR A 679 -10.46 -18.93 9.04
N GLY A 680 -11.14 -20.07 8.90
CA GLY A 680 -12.12 -20.57 9.88
C GLY A 680 -13.44 -19.80 9.96
N ALA A 681 -13.72 -18.85 9.06
CA ALA A 681 -14.96 -18.08 9.06
C ALA A 681 -16.18 -18.96 8.72
N ASN A 682 -17.36 -18.61 9.25
CA ASN A 682 -18.61 -19.33 8.99
C ASN A 682 -19.43 -18.61 7.91
N LEU A 683 -19.59 -19.20 6.72
CA LEU A 683 -20.34 -18.65 5.59
C LEU A 683 -21.69 -19.34 5.34
N LYS A 684 -22.19 -20.16 6.28
CA LYS A 684 -23.46 -20.89 6.09
C LYS A 684 -24.60 -19.95 5.73
N GLY A 685 -25.35 -20.27 4.69
CA GLY A 685 -26.49 -19.47 4.23
C GLY A 685 -26.13 -18.10 3.65
N ALA A 686 -24.85 -17.75 3.50
CA ALA A 686 -24.46 -16.46 2.96
C ALA A 686 -24.83 -16.31 1.49
N THR A 687 -25.19 -15.09 1.09
CA THR A 687 -25.42 -14.70 -0.31
C THR A 687 -24.13 -14.13 -0.87
N LEU A 688 -23.59 -14.76 -1.92
CA LEU A 688 -22.29 -14.46 -2.52
C LEU A 688 -22.48 -14.11 -4.01
N LEU A 689 -23.39 -13.20 -4.34
CA LEU A 689 -23.62 -12.81 -5.73
C LEU A 689 -22.53 -11.82 -6.17
N SER A 690 -21.78 -12.10 -7.24
CA SER A 690 -20.72 -11.22 -7.75
C SER A 690 -19.61 -10.86 -6.74
N ALA A 691 -19.44 -11.64 -5.67
CA ALA A 691 -18.41 -11.39 -4.67
C ALA A 691 -17.01 -11.72 -5.21
N ASP A 692 -16.01 -10.90 -4.87
CA ASP A 692 -14.63 -11.05 -5.33
C ASP A 692 -13.72 -11.60 -4.22
N PHE A 693 -13.35 -12.86 -4.32
CA PHE A 693 -12.41 -13.56 -3.43
C PHE A 693 -11.00 -13.68 -4.03
N THR A 694 -10.63 -12.81 -4.98
CA THR A 694 -9.29 -12.84 -5.59
C THR A 694 -8.22 -12.80 -4.51
N ASP A 695 -7.33 -13.79 -4.50
CA ASP A 695 -6.21 -13.94 -3.57
C ASP A 695 -6.59 -14.02 -2.07
N ALA A 696 -7.87 -14.19 -1.75
CA ALA A 696 -8.34 -14.37 -0.38
C ALA A 696 -7.90 -15.72 0.21
N ASN A 697 -7.63 -15.74 1.52
CA ASN A 697 -7.37 -16.99 2.25
C ASN A 697 -8.68 -17.54 2.83
N ILE A 698 -9.20 -18.60 2.24
CA ILE A 698 -10.46 -19.25 2.63
C ILE A 698 -10.23 -20.57 3.38
N THR A 699 -9.05 -20.77 3.98
CA THR A 699 -8.72 -22.03 4.66
C THR A 699 -9.67 -22.32 5.82
N GLY A 700 -10.26 -23.51 5.86
CA GLY A 700 -11.15 -23.92 6.96
C GLY A 700 -12.48 -23.18 7.06
N VAL A 701 -12.87 -22.40 6.03
CA VAL A 701 -14.20 -21.80 5.95
C VAL A 701 -15.30 -22.87 6.10
N GLN A 702 -16.31 -22.56 6.91
CA GLN A 702 -17.46 -23.44 7.12
C GLN A 702 -18.60 -23.07 6.16
N PHE A 703 -19.21 -24.07 5.52
CA PHE A 703 -20.32 -23.93 4.57
C PHE A 703 -21.20 -25.20 4.61
N ASP A 704 -22.47 -25.12 4.23
CA ASP A 704 -23.43 -26.24 4.31
C ASP A 704 -24.33 -26.44 3.08
N ALA A 705 -23.96 -25.81 1.96
CA ALA A 705 -24.66 -25.87 0.69
C ALA A 705 -26.00 -25.12 0.62
N THR A 706 -26.24 -24.22 1.57
CA THR A 706 -27.35 -23.25 1.52
C THR A 706 -26.92 -21.90 0.96
N GLU A 707 -25.62 -21.71 0.69
CA GLU A 707 -25.08 -20.46 0.16
C GLU A 707 -25.53 -20.24 -1.28
N THR A 708 -25.88 -18.99 -1.60
CA THR A 708 -26.25 -18.59 -2.96
C THR A 708 -25.03 -18.01 -3.66
N CYS A 709 -24.56 -18.66 -4.72
CA CYS A 709 -23.40 -18.19 -5.49
C CYS A 709 -23.81 -17.92 -6.95
N ARG A 710 -23.44 -16.75 -7.49
CA ARG A 710 -23.52 -16.41 -8.92
C ARG A 710 -22.43 -15.41 -9.23
N ASP A 711 -21.82 -15.46 -10.40
CA ASP A 711 -20.82 -14.47 -10.85
C ASP A 711 -19.62 -14.25 -9.91
N ILE A 712 -19.31 -15.23 -9.05
CA ILE A 712 -18.22 -15.13 -8.07
C ILE A 712 -16.84 -15.21 -8.71
N ARG A 713 -15.88 -14.46 -8.17
CA ARG A 713 -14.45 -14.61 -8.52
C ARG A 713 -13.71 -15.29 -7.38
N ILE A 714 -13.44 -16.58 -7.51
CA ILE A 714 -12.80 -17.39 -6.45
C ILE A 714 -11.60 -18.20 -6.96
N SER A 715 -11.25 -18.06 -8.24
CA SER A 715 -10.26 -18.92 -8.90
C SER A 715 -8.84 -18.79 -8.34
N THR A 716 -8.44 -17.63 -7.83
CA THR A 716 -7.11 -17.42 -7.24
C THR A 716 -7.10 -17.54 -5.71
N ALA A 717 -8.27 -17.66 -5.07
CA ALA A 717 -8.37 -17.85 -3.63
C ALA A 717 -7.58 -19.10 -3.16
N HIS A 718 -6.94 -18.95 -2.00
CA HIS A 718 -6.09 -19.94 -1.36
C HIS A 718 -6.84 -20.76 -0.31
N GLY A 719 -6.55 -22.06 -0.20
CA GLY A 719 -7.06 -22.90 0.89
C GLY A 719 -8.21 -23.82 0.48
N ASN A 720 -9.37 -23.68 1.13
CA ASN A 720 -10.49 -24.64 1.14
C ASN A 720 -10.99 -25.02 -0.27
N ALA A 721 -10.42 -26.11 -0.81
CA ALA A 721 -10.70 -26.60 -2.15
C ALA A 721 -12.16 -27.05 -2.33
N LEU A 722 -12.80 -27.53 -1.25
CA LEU A 722 -14.19 -27.97 -1.28
C LEU A 722 -15.15 -26.80 -1.46
N PHE A 723 -14.97 -25.74 -0.67
CA PHE A 723 -15.78 -24.53 -0.80
C PHE A 723 -15.58 -23.89 -2.17
N LYS A 724 -14.32 -23.77 -2.63
CA LYS A 724 -14.00 -23.22 -3.96
C LYS A 724 -14.74 -23.94 -5.08
N ARG A 725 -14.69 -25.28 -5.09
CA ARG A 725 -15.41 -26.09 -6.08
C ARG A 725 -16.92 -25.95 -5.92
N TYR A 726 -17.44 -26.03 -4.70
CA TYR A 726 -18.86 -25.86 -4.42
C TYR A 726 -19.38 -24.53 -4.98
N ALA A 727 -18.70 -23.44 -4.67
CA ALA A 727 -19.09 -22.09 -5.07
C ALA A 727 -19.04 -21.92 -6.59
N GLN A 728 -18.01 -22.45 -7.26
CA GLN A 728 -17.92 -22.48 -8.73
C GLN A 728 -19.05 -23.30 -9.37
N ASP A 729 -19.33 -24.50 -8.85
CA ASP A 729 -20.41 -25.35 -9.36
C ASP A 729 -21.78 -24.68 -9.16
N GLN A 730 -22.01 -24.02 -8.02
CA GLN A 730 -23.26 -23.30 -7.76
C GLN A 730 -23.42 -22.07 -8.66
N ALA A 731 -22.35 -21.30 -8.85
CA ALA A 731 -22.37 -20.16 -9.76
C ALA A 731 -22.76 -20.58 -11.18
N TYR A 732 -22.20 -21.67 -11.67
CA TYR A 732 -22.58 -22.24 -12.96
C TYR A 732 -24.05 -22.69 -12.99
N VAL A 733 -24.54 -23.35 -11.93
CA VAL A 733 -25.92 -23.83 -11.86
C VAL A 733 -26.93 -22.69 -11.85
N GLU A 734 -26.69 -21.65 -11.05
CA GLU A 734 -27.58 -20.47 -11.00
C GLU A 734 -27.51 -19.67 -12.31
N GLU A 735 -26.33 -19.52 -12.91
CA GLU A 735 -26.19 -18.91 -14.24
C GLU A 735 -26.93 -19.72 -15.32
N TYR A 736 -26.80 -21.05 -15.32
CA TYR A 736 -27.49 -21.92 -16.28
C TYR A 736 -29.01 -21.88 -16.11
N LYS A 737 -29.48 -21.89 -14.86
CA LYS A 737 -30.90 -21.75 -14.50
C LYS A 737 -31.46 -20.41 -14.96
N PHE A 738 -30.70 -19.33 -14.76
CA PHE A 738 -31.08 -17.99 -15.19
C PHE A 738 -31.13 -17.87 -16.72
N ASN A 739 -30.10 -18.35 -17.42
CA ASN A 739 -29.99 -18.22 -18.88
C ASN A 739 -30.88 -19.21 -19.66
N ASN A 740 -31.21 -20.37 -19.09
CA ASN A 740 -31.92 -21.44 -19.80
C ASN A 740 -32.99 -22.13 -18.92
N PRO A 741 -34.06 -21.45 -18.47
CA PRO A 741 -34.99 -21.98 -17.48
C PRO A 741 -35.69 -23.28 -17.93
N LEU A 742 -36.08 -23.39 -19.21
CA LEU A 742 -36.70 -24.60 -19.77
C LEU A 742 -35.72 -25.78 -19.83
N ARG A 743 -34.47 -25.55 -20.26
CA ARG A 743 -33.45 -26.61 -20.33
C ARG A 743 -33.02 -27.02 -18.93
N TYR A 744 -32.88 -26.07 -18.01
CA TYR A 744 -32.66 -26.34 -16.60
C TYR A 744 -33.79 -27.18 -15.99
N ALA A 745 -35.05 -26.88 -16.33
CA ALA A 745 -36.19 -27.64 -15.85
C ALA A 745 -36.18 -29.10 -16.31
N LEU A 746 -35.65 -29.40 -17.50
CA LEU A 746 -35.40 -30.78 -17.96
C LEU A 746 -34.15 -31.36 -17.30
N TRP A 747 -33.06 -30.58 -17.31
CA TRP A 747 -31.75 -30.96 -16.79
C TRP A 747 -31.81 -31.38 -15.32
N LYS A 748 -32.53 -30.64 -14.47
CA LYS A 748 -32.65 -30.93 -13.03
C LYS A 748 -33.26 -32.31 -12.72
N TYR A 749 -34.04 -32.87 -13.65
CA TYR A 749 -34.58 -34.23 -13.51
C TYR A 749 -33.61 -35.28 -14.05
N SER A 750 -32.81 -34.96 -15.07
CA SER A 750 -31.81 -35.87 -15.63
C SER A 750 -30.46 -35.86 -14.90
N SER A 751 -30.09 -34.78 -14.22
CA SER A 751 -28.78 -34.58 -13.61
C SER A 751 -28.84 -33.47 -12.55
N ASN A 752 -27.91 -33.52 -11.59
CA ASN A 752 -27.73 -32.45 -10.61
C ASN A 752 -26.24 -32.15 -10.35
N CYS A 753 -25.44 -32.08 -11.43
CA CYS A 753 -23.97 -31.97 -11.38
C CYS A 753 -23.29 -33.10 -10.58
N GLY A 754 -23.85 -34.31 -10.60
CA GLY A 754 -23.30 -35.45 -9.86
C GLY A 754 -23.41 -35.33 -8.34
N ARG A 755 -24.39 -34.58 -7.83
CA ARG A 755 -24.58 -34.38 -6.38
C ARG A 755 -25.48 -35.45 -5.74
N SER A 756 -26.40 -36.05 -6.50
CA SER A 756 -27.36 -37.05 -5.98
C SER A 756 -27.03 -38.46 -6.45
N LEU A 757 -26.61 -39.28 -5.50
CA LEU A 757 -26.41 -40.71 -5.73
C LEU A 757 -27.74 -41.42 -6.04
N SER A 758 -28.85 -41.02 -5.41
CA SER A 758 -30.16 -41.65 -5.63
C SER A 758 -30.70 -41.37 -7.02
N LEU A 759 -30.50 -40.15 -7.54
CA LEU A 759 -30.89 -39.80 -8.91
C LEU A 759 -30.07 -40.60 -9.93
N TRP A 760 -28.78 -40.83 -9.63
CA TRP A 760 -27.91 -41.65 -10.46
C TRP A 760 -28.29 -43.12 -10.48
N VAL A 761 -28.62 -43.70 -9.32
CA VAL A 761 -29.15 -45.06 -9.24
C VAL A 761 -30.46 -45.18 -10.03
N PHE A 762 -31.37 -44.21 -9.92
CA PHE A 762 -32.62 -44.19 -10.66
C PHE A 762 -32.37 -44.25 -12.18
N TRP A 763 -31.50 -43.40 -12.73
CA TRP A 763 -31.21 -43.39 -14.16
C TRP A 763 -30.51 -44.65 -14.65
N CYS A 764 -29.59 -45.23 -13.86
CA CYS A 764 -28.98 -46.53 -14.20
C CYS A 764 -30.05 -47.63 -14.35
N VAL A 765 -30.98 -47.72 -13.40
CA VAL A 765 -32.07 -48.72 -13.44
C VAL A 765 -33.00 -48.44 -14.61
N PHE A 766 -33.39 -47.18 -14.82
CA PHE A 766 -34.28 -46.80 -15.92
C PHE A 766 -33.69 -47.13 -17.28
N ILE A 767 -32.40 -46.87 -17.50
CA ILE A 767 -31.70 -47.18 -18.74
C ILE A 767 -31.67 -48.69 -18.98
N ALA A 768 -31.23 -49.49 -17.99
CA ALA A 768 -31.18 -50.94 -18.12
C ALA A 768 -32.58 -51.55 -18.42
N VAL A 769 -33.62 -51.09 -17.73
CA VAL A 769 -34.98 -51.55 -18.03
C VAL A 769 -35.43 -51.13 -19.43
N SER A 770 -35.08 -49.93 -19.89
CA SER A 770 -35.45 -49.44 -21.23
C SER A 770 -34.78 -50.24 -22.35
N PHE A 771 -33.49 -50.53 -22.23
CA PHE A 771 -32.77 -51.37 -23.21
C PHE A 771 -33.28 -52.81 -23.21
N SER A 772 -33.58 -53.36 -22.03
CA SER A 772 -34.26 -54.66 -21.90
C SER A 772 -35.57 -54.73 -22.69
N LEU A 773 -36.40 -53.69 -22.60
CA LEU A 773 -37.65 -53.60 -23.37
C LEU A 773 -37.42 -53.50 -24.88
N VAL A 774 -36.40 -52.75 -25.33
CA VAL A 774 -36.03 -52.65 -26.75
C VAL A 774 -35.55 -54.01 -27.27
N PHE A 775 -34.72 -54.71 -26.52
CA PHE A 775 -34.26 -56.05 -26.89
C PHE A 775 -35.41 -57.05 -27.02
N HIS A 776 -36.37 -57.01 -26.08
CA HIS A 776 -37.51 -57.91 -26.09
C HIS A 776 -38.51 -57.58 -27.22
N PHE A 777 -38.98 -56.33 -27.32
CA PHE A 777 -40.09 -55.98 -28.22
C PHE A 777 -39.68 -55.51 -29.63
N HIS A 778 -38.55 -54.81 -29.77
CA HIS A 778 -38.17 -54.17 -31.04
C HIS A 778 -37.23 -55.05 -31.86
N LEU A 779 -36.32 -55.78 -31.21
CA LEU A 779 -35.33 -56.63 -31.88
C LEU A 779 -35.73 -58.12 -31.91
N GLY A 780 -36.99 -58.46 -31.62
CA GLY A 780 -37.48 -59.83 -31.72
C GLY A 780 -36.84 -60.80 -30.70
N GLY A 781 -36.41 -60.30 -29.54
CA GLY A 781 -35.86 -61.09 -28.46
C GLY A 781 -34.66 -61.95 -28.91
N THR A 782 -34.79 -63.26 -28.78
CA THR A 782 -33.70 -64.23 -28.94
C THR A 782 -33.25 -64.44 -30.38
N GLU A 783 -34.03 -64.01 -31.38
CA GLU A 783 -33.69 -64.25 -32.79
C GLU A 783 -32.57 -63.34 -33.30
N SER A 784 -32.46 -62.13 -32.74
CA SER A 784 -31.44 -61.14 -33.13
C SER A 784 -30.10 -61.29 -32.39
N PHE A 785 -30.02 -62.16 -31.39
CA PHE A 785 -28.83 -62.32 -30.55
C PHE A 785 -28.49 -63.82 -30.37
N MET A 786 -27.20 -64.19 -30.45
CA MET A 786 -26.79 -65.50 -29.92
C MET A 786 -26.71 -65.42 -28.40
N LEU A 787 -27.69 -66.03 -27.74
CA LEU A 787 -27.67 -66.32 -26.32
C LEU A 787 -26.80 -67.55 -26.10
N THR A 788 -25.48 -67.36 -25.93
CA THR A 788 -24.51 -68.43 -26.21
C THR A 788 -24.53 -69.59 -25.23
N GLU A 789 -25.10 -69.42 -24.02
CA GLU A 789 -25.22 -70.50 -23.01
C GLU A 789 -26.63 -70.73 -22.44
N LEU A 790 -27.44 -69.71 -22.15
CA LEU A 790 -28.78 -69.87 -21.54
C LEU A 790 -29.82 -70.55 -22.46
N ALA A 791 -29.74 -70.34 -23.77
CA ALA A 791 -30.66 -70.96 -24.74
C ALA A 791 -30.43 -72.48 -24.91
N LYS A 792 -29.40 -73.05 -24.27
CA LYS A 792 -29.10 -74.48 -24.29
C LYS A 792 -29.61 -75.20 -23.03
N GLU A 793 -30.13 -74.49 -22.03
CA GLU A 793 -30.68 -75.11 -20.82
C GLU A 793 -32.11 -75.63 -21.05
N PRO A 794 -32.43 -76.86 -20.62
CA PRO A 794 -33.77 -77.42 -20.75
C PRO A 794 -34.75 -76.69 -19.82
N GLY A 795 -35.67 -75.91 -20.40
CA GLY A 795 -36.68 -75.11 -19.68
C GLY A 795 -36.74 -73.63 -20.06
N TYR A 796 -35.90 -73.18 -21.01
CA TYR A 796 -35.90 -71.81 -21.52
C TYR A 796 -37.17 -71.47 -22.32
N ASP A 797 -37.93 -70.48 -21.84
CA ASP A 797 -39.08 -69.91 -22.57
C ASP A 797 -38.62 -68.67 -23.36
N PRO A 798 -38.71 -68.69 -24.71
CA PRO A 798 -38.33 -67.54 -25.54
C PRO A 798 -39.24 -66.32 -25.35
N GLU A 799 -40.42 -66.44 -24.71
CA GLU A 799 -41.29 -65.31 -24.37
C GLU A 799 -40.93 -64.65 -23.02
N ASP A 800 -40.00 -65.20 -22.24
CA ASP A 800 -39.62 -64.62 -20.95
C ASP A 800 -38.74 -63.36 -21.12
N TRP A 801 -39.10 -62.30 -20.40
CA TRP A 801 -38.42 -61.01 -20.45
C TRP A 801 -37.22 -60.95 -19.48
N ALA A 802 -37.21 -61.80 -18.44
CA ALA A 802 -36.18 -61.79 -17.40
C ALA A 802 -34.74 -62.01 -17.92
N PRO A 803 -34.50 -62.90 -18.90
CA PRO A 803 -33.19 -63.02 -19.55
C PRO A 803 -32.75 -61.70 -20.19
N MET A 804 -33.65 -60.99 -20.89
CA MET A 804 -33.31 -59.73 -21.56
C MET A 804 -32.96 -58.62 -20.56
N LEU A 805 -33.58 -58.61 -19.38
CA LEU A 805 -33.19 -57.69 -18.30
C LEU A 805 -31.80 -58.03 -17.75
N TYR A 806 -31.53 -59.31 -17.47
CA TYR A 806 -30.20 -59.76 -17.05
C TYR A 806 -29.12 -59.32 -18.05
N TYR A 807 -29.36 -59.56 -19.33
CA TYR A 807 -28.45 -59.19 -20.41
C TYR A 807 -28.22 -57.69 -20.52
N SER A 808 -29.27 -56.88 -20.41
CA SER A 808 -29.14 -55.43 -20.39
C SER A 808 -28.32 -54.98 -19.18
N VAL A 809 -28.59 -55.49 -17.97
CA VAL A 809 -27.81 -55.14 -16.76
C VAL A 809 -26.34 -55.51 -16.93
N VAL A 810 -26.04 -56.70 -17.46
CA VAL A 810 -24.67 -57.19 -17.65
C VAL A 810 -23.93 -56.41 -18.75
N THR A 811 -24.61 -56.05 -19.83
CA THR A 811 -24.08 -55.24 -20.94
C THR A 811 -23.83 -53.80 -20.48
N PHE A 812 -24.80 -53.19 -19.81
CA PHE A 812 -24.71 -51.85 -19.25
C PHE A 812 -23.62 -51.73 -18.17
N THR A 813 -23.42 -52.76 -17.35
CA THR A 813 -22.33 -52.80 -16.36
C THR A 813 -20.98 -53.21 -16.95
N THR A 814 -20.94 -53.60 -18.24
CA THR A 814 -19.77 -54.10 -18.96
C THR A 814 -19.16 -55.39 -18.36
N LEU A 815 -19.89 -56.10 -17.50
CA LEU A 815 -19.42 -57.28 -16.77
C LEU A 815 -19.49 -58.58 -17.59
N GLY A 816 -20.28 -58.64 -18.66
CA GLY A 816 -20.45 -59.86 -19.48
C GLY A 816 -20.11 -59.63 -20.95
N PHE A 817 -18.95 -59.03 -21.20
CA PHE A 817 -18.41 -58.90 -22.54
C PHE A 817 -18.17 -60.30 -23.14
N GLY A 818 -19.08 -60.75 -24.01
CA GLY A 818 -19.05 -62.08 -24.64
C GLY A 818 -20.35 -62.90 -24.52
N ASP A 819 -21.28 -62.50 -23.66
CA ASP A 819 -22.52 -63.25 -23.41
C ASP A 819 -23.61 -63.00 -24.47
N ILE A 820 -23.46 -61.93 -25.26
CA ILE A 820 -24.39 -61.54 -26.32
C ILE A 820 -23.60 -61.23 -27.59
N VAL A 821 -23.88 -61.97 -28.66
CA VAL A 821 -23.34 -61.68 -29.99
C VAL A 821 -24.47 -61.22 -30.91
N PRO A 822 -24.44 -59.97 -31.42
CA PRO A 822 -25.48 -59.47 -32.31
C PRO A 822 -25.43 -60.20 -33.66
N ARG A 823 -26.60 -60.65 -34.15
CA ARG A 823 -26.73 -61.27 -35.48
C ARG A 823 -27.02 -60.26 -36.58
N THR A 824 -27.60 -59.12 -36.22
CA THR A 824 -27.94 -58.06 -37.15
C THR A 824 -27.12 -56.81 -36.87
N GLN A 825 -26.93 -55.99 -37.90
CA GLN A 825 -26.23 -54.72 -37.76
C GLN A 825 -26.98 -53.78 -36.80
N GLU A 826 -28.32 -53.80 -36.82
CA GLU A 826 -29.17 -53.01 -35.90
C GLU A 826 -28.96 -53.41 -34.44
N ALA A 827 -28.96 -54.71 -34.14
CA ALA A 827 -28.67 -55.24 -32.81
C ALA A 827 -27.27 -54.84 -32.31
N ALA A 828 -26.27 -54.83 -33.20
CA ALA A 828 -24.92 -54.37 -32.87
C ALA A 828 -24.90 -52.89 -32.47
N TRP A 829 -25.66 -52.03 -33.17
CA TRP A 829 -25.76 -50.60 -32.82
C TRP A 829 -26.37 -50.39 -31.43
N TRP A 830 -27.42 -51.14 -31.07
CA TRP A 830 -28.06 -51.03 -29.76
C TRP A 830 -27.15 -51.50 -28.62
N ILE A 831 -26.47 -52.65 -28.77
CA ILE A 831 -25.48 -53.10 -27.78
C ILE A 831 -24.36 -52.07 -27.61
N MET A 832 -23.82 -51.54 -28.72
CA MET A 832 -22.79 -50.51 -28.65
C MET A 832 -23.29 -49.26 -27.92
N ALA A 833 -24.52 -48.83 -28.19
CA ALA A 833 -25.13 -47.68 -27.50
C ALA A 833 -25.29 -47.93 -26.00
N GLU A 834 -25.71 -49.14 -25.59
CA GLU A 834 -25.85 -49.51 -24.18
C GLU A 834 -24.51 -49.54 -23.44
N VAL A 835 -23.49 -50.14 -24.05
CA VAL A 835 -22.12 -50.19 -23.47
C VAL A 835 -21.55 -48.78 -23.32
N VAL A 836 -21.70 -47.95 -24.35
CA VAL A 836 -21.27 -46.55 -24.31
C VAL A 836 -22.00 -45.80 -23.18
N MET A 837 -23.31 -45.99 -23.04
CA MET A 837 -24.09 -45.40 -21.95
C MET A 837 -23.64 -45.90 -20.57
N GLY A 838 -23.32 -47.18 -20.44
CA GLY A 838 -22.76 -47.79 -19.25
C GLY A 838 -21.45 -47.13 -18.78
N TYR A 839 -20.51 -46.92 -19.71
CA TYR A 839 -19.26 -46.21 -19.42
C TYR A 839 -19.49 -44.76 -18.98
N PHE A 840 -20.42 -44.04 -19.62
CA PHE A 840 -20.79 -42.67 -19.20
C PHE A 840 -21.35 -42.65 -17.77
N MET A 841 -22.25 -43.58 -17.43
CA MET A 841 -22.86 -43.67 -16.11
C MET A 841 -21.84 -44.08 -15.03
N LEU A 842 -20.92 -44.99 -15.35
CA LEU A 842 -19.80 -45.37 -14.47
C LEU A 842 -18.87 -44.18 -14.18
N GLY A 843 -18.48 -43.42 -15.21
CA GLY A 843 -17.68 -42.20 -15.05
C GLY A 843 -18.36 -41.17 -14.15
N GLY A 844 -19.68 -41.00 -14.34
CA GLY A 844 -20.52 -40.20 -13.46
C GLY A 844 -20.47 -40.68 -12.01
N LEU A 845 -20.70 -41.97 -11.76
CA LEU A 845 -20.69 -42.56 -10.41
C LEU A 845 -19.35 -42.35 -9.70
N ILE A 846 -18.23 -42.58 -10.39
CA ILE A 846 -16.87 -42.35 -9.85
C ILE A 846 -16.72 -40.88 -9.45
N THR A 847 -17.23 -39.95 -10.27
CA THR A 847 -17.21 -38.51 -9.98
C THR A 847 -18.03 -38.18 -8.72
N ILE A 848 -19.22 -38.76 -8.55
CA ILE A 848 -20.05 -38.58 -7.33
C ILE A 848 -19.32 -39.11 -6.09
N LEU A 849 -18.74 -40.31 -6.17
CA LEU A 849 -18.06 -40.96 -5.05
C LEU A 849 -16.78 -40.21 -4.64
N ALA A 850 -15.97 -39.79 -5.61
CA ALA A 850 -14.80 -38.95 -5.36
C ALA A 850 -15.18 -37.66 -4.64
N THR A 851 -16.31 -37.05 -5.02
CA THR A 851 -16.82 -35.83 -4.40
C THR A 851 -17.27 -36.06 -2.95
N LYS A 852 -17.96 -37.17 -2.66
CA LYS A 852 -18.39 -37.50 -1.29
C LYS A 852 -17.22 -37.88 -0.37
N LEU A 853 -16.19 -38.55 -0.90
CA LEU A 853 -14.97 -38.86 -0.16
C LEU A 853 -14.18 -37.60 0.18
N ALA A 854 -14.06 -36.67 -0.78
CA ALA A 854 -13.39 -35.39 -0.56
C ALA A 854 -14.08 -34.54 0.53
N ARG A 855 -15.40 -34.63 0.72
CA ARG A 855 -16.11 -33.90 1.81
C ARG A 855 -15.78 -34.37 3.23
N ARG A 856 -15.08 -35.49 3.40
CA ARG A 856 -14.71 -36.04 4.71
C ARG A 856 -13.25 -35.79 5.10
N SER A 857 -12.45 -35.23 4.19
CA SER A 857 -11.06 -34.79 4.39
C SER A 857 -11.00 -33.27 4.47
#